data_AF-A0A918PBM8-F1
#
_entry.id   AF-A0A918PBM8-F1
#
_cell.length_a   1.000
_cell.length_b   1.000
_cell.length_c   1.000
_cell.angle_alpha   90.00
_cell.angle_beta   90.00
_cell.angle_gamma   90.00
#
_symmetry.space_group_name_H-M   'P 1'
#
loop_
_entity.id
_entity.type
_entity.pdbx_description
1 polymer ?
#
loop_
_entity_poly.entity_id
_entity_poly.type
_entity_poly.pdbx_seq_one_letter_code
_entity_poly.pdbx_strand_id
1 'polypeptide(L)'
;MDLAARLMCALTDPDFTLDDDDEDGHPDLSQISDEELGSLLVAAYRVDAPATRTMTTVRCAVRGAARERRPRYTPDACRRMFEALVEECEESGWADLTLGLDALEHCTGPLPDVSEPARALVGFWLDKDTVRQPYALLAIAGFAGAGTLRAAVAHLSREVGPIVADEIAVVAALPAAEQTLLSGIDRGSRFDSPLAPAWRGAADSPAYVAFARRALEAAADRTDAIRAGEIPYRADKAFTDREVTSLGQAVRVALLRDEPWLPELFERLLPGVALAPTTARTLPSQALLYEVVRAAQDFPTPELVAAIRTVRRTVRHAGVPKQLDKMLKKADAALAERTDVALRLPRLGFDTVSTSGSVAGGVLRRTAGDYEAVVTVAETATLTWEKDGRPLRGVPAPVRRDHAALVKELRDLVKRVDAQLATLLRAMEGGFTVDAVHPYGWWRTELAGHPLARTLVRRLIWEIEIAPGEWRAVLPETGEHLPDAPDDASVRLWHPLRSDLHTVRAWRDLLTERRIRQPFKQAFREIYLLTPAEEQTRVYSNRFAAHLVRYRTMRALFRTRGWRSDRLGPWDGGDGDAAERTLAAGEWRVHFFHSWADWSGDEELASTDRVRFERRVEGAWREAPLADVPPLLFSEAMRDVDLFVGVTSIAADPDWNDGGPGRTYWERASFAALTESAEARREALQRILPRLKIADRCALDGRFLTVRGDLRTYRIHLGSANILMEPDDSYLCIVPARRPGNGKVFLPFEDDRLSLILSKAFLLAADTEITDESILVQIERGA
;
A
#
# COMPACT_ATOMS: atom_id res chain seq x y z
N MET A 1 -10.97 -41.35 21.41
CA MET A 1 -9.73 -40.56 21.61
C MET A 1 -10.04 -39.16 21.15
N ASP A 2 -9.73 -38.15 21.95
CA ASP A 2 -9.90 -36.75 21.53
C ASP A 2 -9.07 -36.46 20.26
N LEU A 3 -9.49 -35.49 19.45
CA LEU A 3 -8.87 -35.14 18.18
C LEU A 3 -7.38 -34.84 18.34
N ALA A 4 -6.98 -34.07 19.35
CA ALA A 4 -5.57 -33.78 19.63
C ALA A 4 -4.74 -35.06 19.85
N ALA A 5 -5.28 -36.03 20.59
CA ALA A 5 -4.63 -37.30 20.84
C ALA A 5 -4.58 -38.20 19.58
N ARG A 6 -5.64 -38.18 18.74
CA ARG A 6 -5.63 -38.87 17.43
C ARG A 6 -4.55 -38.31 16.51
N LEU A 7 -4.44 -36.99 16.42
CA LEU A 7 -3.43 -36.32 15.60
C LEU A 7 -2.02 -36.55 16.14
N MET A 8 -1.85 -36.57 17.47
CA MET A 8 -0.57 -36.92 18.09
C MET A 8 -0.15 -38.34 17.74
N CYS A 9 -1.05 -39.34 17.88
CA CYS A 9 -0.78 -40.71 17.44
C CYS A 9 -0.41 -40.76 15.96
N ALA A 10 -1.15 -40.05 15.10
CA ALA A 10 -0.87 -39.98 13.67
C ALA A 10 0.49 -39.35 13.32
N LEU A 11 1.09 -38.56 14.22
CA LEU A 11 2.41 -37.96 14.05
C LEU A 11 3.54 -38.81 14.64
N THR A 12 3.25 -39.68 15.62
CA THR A 12 4.27 -40.44 16.36
C THR A 12 4.28 -41.94 16.06
N ASP A 13 3.18 -42.49 15.54
CA ASP A 13 3.01 -43.91 15.25
C ASP A 13 2.82 -44.12 13.73
N PRO A 14 3.82 -44.69 13.02
CA PRO A 14 3.73 -44.94 11.58
C PRO A 14 2.57 -45.88 11.17
N ASP A 15 2.12 -46.75 12.08
CA ASP A 15 1.06 -47.72 11.81
C ASP A 15 -0.36 -47.15 12.08
N PHE A 16 -0.45 -45.91 12.58
CA PHE A 16 -1.72 -45.28 12.90
C PHE A 16 -2.42 -44.72 11.65
N THR A 17 -3.68 -45.09 11.48
CA THR A 17 -4.58 -44.56 10.43
C THR A 17 -5.61 -43.61 11.04
N LEU A 18 -5.80 -42.45 10.44
CA LEU A 18 -6.92 -41.56 10.75
C LEU A 18 -8.16 -42.06 10.00
N ASP A 19 -9.26 -42.29 10.71
CA ASP A 19 -10.55 -42.60 10.07
C ASP A 19 -10.98 -41.44 9.15
N ASP A 20 -11.22 -41.74 7.88
CA ASP A 20 -11.63 -40.81 6.82
C ASP A 20 -13.09 -40.34 7.05
N ASP A 21 -13.28 -39.18 7.68
CA ASP A 21 -14.61 -38.56 7.85
C ASP A 21 -14.84 -37.32 6.93
N ASP A 22 -13.88 -36.94 6.09
CA ASP A 22 -14.04 -35.81 5.13
C ASP A 22 -13.52 -36.16 3.72
N GLU A 23 -14.26 -35.76 2.68
CA GLU A 23 -14.00 -36.05 1.26
C GLU A 23 -12.63 -35.50 0.75
N ASP A 24 -11.99 -34.59 1.49
CA ASP A 24 -10.73 -33.92 1.11
C ASP A 24 -9.46 -34.45 1.82
N GLY A 25 -9.60 -35.37 2.79
CA GLY A 25 -8.47 -36.05 3.43
C GLY A 25 -7.54 -35.18 4.30
N HIS A 26 -7.95 -33.96 4.68
CA HIS A 26 -7.22 -33.09 5.63
C HIS A 26 -7.97 -32.97 6.97
N PRO A 27 -7.30 -33.12 8.13
CA PRO A 27 -7.98 -33.01 9.42
C PRO A 27 -8.39 -31.56 9.72
N ASP A 28 -9.66 -31.35 10.13
CA ASP A 28 -10.12 -30.05 10.64
C ASP A 28 -9.50 -29.74 12.00
N LEU A 29 -8.68 -28.68 12.06
CA LEU A 29 -7.97 -28.23 13.27
C LEU A 29 -8.73 -27.12 14.02
N SER A 30 -9.95 -26.78 13.61
CA SER A 30 -10.77 -25.72 14.23
C SER A 30 -11.07 -25.99 15.71
N GLN A 31 -11.16 -27.26 16.10
CA GLN A 31 -11.47 -27.71 17.46
C GLN A 31 -10.24 -27.85 18.38
N ILE A 32 -9.02 -27.80 17.81
CA ILE A 32 -7.77 -27.90 18.56
C ILE A 32 -7.49 -26.56 19.24
N SER A 33 -7.19 -26.53 20.53
CA SER A 33 -6.77 -25.31 21.24
C SER A 33 -5.36 -24.85 20.85
N ASP A 34 -5.00 -23.59 21.10
CA ASP A 34 -3.66 -23.09 20.79
C ASP A 34 -2.56 -23.84 21.59
N GLU A 35 -2.86 -24.35 22.79
CA GLU A 35 -1.92 -25.14 23.61
C GLU A 35 -1.70 -26.57 23.05
N GLU A 36 -2.78 -27.21 22.62
CA GLU A 36 -2.70 -28.51 21.93
C GLU A 36 -1.99 -28.38 20.59
N LEU A 37 -2.24 -27.29 19.85
CA LEU A 37 -1.56 -26.99 18.60
C LEU A 37 -0.03 -26.85 18.81
N GLY A 38 0.41 -26.22 19.91
CA GLY A 38 1.83 -26.12 20.24
C GLY A 38 2.46 -27.49 20.48
N SER A 39 1.76 -28.37 21.21
CA SER A 39 2.21 -29.74 21.46
C SER A 39 2.28 -30.57 20.17
N LEU A 40 1.26 -30.46 19.31
CA LEU A 40 1.22 -31.12 17.99
C LEU A 40 2.31 -30.59 17.07
N LEU A 41 2.63 -29.30 17.13
CA LEU A 41 3.68 -28.71 16.30
C LEU A 41 5.06 -29.26 16.65
N VAL A 42 5.36 -29.50 17.94
CA VAL A 42 6.60 -30.17 18.36
C VAL A 42 6.69 -31.58 17.76
N ALA A 43 5.59 -32.34 17.82
CA ALA A 43 5.55 -33.69 17.24
C ALA A 43 5.68 -33.65 15.71
N ALA A 44 4.99 -32.72 15.05
CA ALA A 44 5.06 -32.52 13.60
C ALA A 44 6.44 -32.05 13.12
N TYR A 45 7.25 -31.44 13.99
CA TYR A 45 8.62 -31.09 13.69
C TYR A 45 9.51 -32.32 13.57
N ARG A 46 9.35 -33.32 14.46
CA ARG A 46 10.11 -34.59 14.49
C ARG A 46 9.70 -35.63 13.43
N VAL A 47 8.87 -35.24 12.46
CA VAL A 47 8.42 -36.16 11.40
C VAL A 47 9.40 -36.10 10.23
N ASP A 48 10.33 -37.07 10.22
CA ASP A 48 11.39 -37.22 9.22
C ASP A 48 11.00 -38.13 8.04
N ALA A 49 11.84 -38.14 7.01
CA ALA A 49 11.64 -38.98 5.83
C ALA A 49 12.24 -40.39 6.02
N PRO A 50 11.53 -41.48 5.63
CA PRO A 50 10.24 -41.49 4.93
C PRO A 50 9.03 -41.54 5.89
N ALA A 51 8.23 -40.46 5.92
CA ALA A 51 6.96 -40.40 6.64
C ALA A 51 5.82 -41.05 5.84
N THR A 52 4.83 -41.64 6.52
CA THR A 52 3.63 -42.15 5.86
C THR A 52 2.78 -41.02 5.27
N ARG A 53 1.84 -41.36 4.37
CA ARG A 53 0.89 -40.36 3.81
C ARG A 53 0.13 -39.66 4.94
N THR A 54 -0.36 -40.42 5.92
CA THR A 54 -1.07 -39.90 7.10
C THR A 54 -0.21 -38.91 7.89
N MET A 55 1.02 -39.30 8.25
CA MET A 55 1.96 -38.42 8.96
C MET A 55 2.25 -37.14 8.17
N THR A 56 2.45 -37.25 6.85
CA THR A 56 2.72 -36.10 5.97
C THR A 56 1.52 -35.15 5.92
N THR A 57 0.31 -35.69 5.76
CA THR A 57 -0.93 -34.91 5.73
C THR A 57 -1.15 -34.17 7.04
N VAL A 58 -1.03 -34.86 8.18
CA VAL A 58 -1.23 -34.25 9.51
C VAL A 58 -0.16 -33.21 9.79
N ARG A 59 1.10 -33.50 9.47
CA ARG A 59 2.21 -32.52 9.58
C ARG A 59 1.91 -31.26 8.78
N CYS A 60 1.45 -31.39 7.54
CA CYS A 60 1.09 -30.26 6.70
C CYS A 60 -0.09 -29.47 7.28
N ALA A 61 -1.13 -30.14 7.76
CA ALA A 61 -2.29 -29.49 8.38
C ALA A 61 -1.89 -28.71 9.65
N VAL A 62 -1.12 -29.33 10.55
CA VAL A 62 -0.63 -28.70 11.79
C VAL A 62 0.25 -27.49 11.48
N ARG A 63 1.17 -27.60 10.52
CA ARG A 63 2.01 -26.48 10.08
C ARG A 63 1.19 -25.36 9.42
N GLY A 64 0.13 -25.70 8.69
CA GLY A 64 -0.83 -24.74 8.13
C GLY A 64 -1.54 -23.96 9.23
N ALA A 65 -2.17 -24.68 10.17
CA ALA A 65 -2.84 -24.06 11.31
C ALA A 65 -1.90 -23.21 12.17
N ALA A 66 -0.64 -23.63 12.37
CA ALA A 66 0.36 -22.86 13.10
C ALA A 66 0.85 -21.59 12.37
N ARG A 67 0.57 -21.44 11.07
CA ARG A 67 0.82 -20.18 10.34
C ARG A 67 -0.32 -19.19 10.50
N GLU A 68 -1.54 -19.69 10.63
CA GLU A 68 -2.77 -18.89 10.75
C GLU A 68 -3.11 -18.53 12.20
N ARG A 69 -2.66 -19.37 13.14
CA ARG A 69 -2.88 -19.24 14.59
C ARG A 69 -1.55 -19.10 15.31
N ARG A 70 -1.58 -18.74 16.59
CA ARG A 70 -0.40 -18.69 17.45
C ARG A 70 -0.38 -19.87 18.40
N PRO A 71 0.45 -20.89 18.16
CA PRO A 71 0.60 -21.99 19.09
C PRO A 71 1.08 -21.47 20.46
N ARG A 72 0.55 -22.03 21.54
CA ARG A 72 1.04 -21.80 22.90
C ARG A 72 1.67 -23.09 23.41
N TYR A 73 2.70 -22.98 24.25
CA TYR A 73 3.51 -24.14 24.61
C TYR A 73 3.50 -24.34 26.12
N THR A 74 3.21 -25.55 26.56
CA THR A 74 3.46 -25.91 27.95
C THR A 74 4.97 -25.90 28.23
N PRO A 75 5.41 -25.74 29.49
CA PRO A 75 6.84 -25.84 29.83
C PRO A 75 7.49 -27.15 29.35
N ASP A 76 6.74 -28.25 29.30
CA ASP A 76 7.22 -29.52 28.74
C ASP A 76 7.39 -29.45 27.21
N ALA A 77 6.41 -28.89 26.49
CA ALA A 77 6.49 -28.71 25.04
C ALA A 77 7.67 -27.82 24.63
N CYS A 78 7.95 -26.74 25.39
CA CYS A 78 9.12 -25.90 25.18
C CYS A 78 10.43 -26.68 25.29
N ARG A 79 10.60 -27.49 26.33
CA ARG A 79 11.79 -28.35 26.50
C ARG A 79 11.90 -29.34 25.35
N ARG A 80 10.81 -30.03 24.99
CA ARG A 80 10.79 -31.01 23.89
C ARG A 80 11.10 -30.39 22.53
N MET A 81 10.69 -29.14 22.30
CA MET A 81 11.07 -28.38 21.11
C MET A 81 12.59 -28.17 21.05
N PHE A 82 13.22 -27.74 22.15
CA PHE A 82 14.68 -27.59 22.21
C PHE A 82 15.42 -28.91 21.98
N GLU A 83 14.94 -30.01 22.55
CA GLU A 83 15.48 -31.36 22.28
C GLU A 83 15.33 -31.73 20.81
N ALA A 84 14.16 -31.49 20.21
CA ALA A 84 13.91 -31.76 18.78
C ALA A 84 14.85 -30.97 17.86
N LEU A 85 15.16 -29.72 18.22
CA LEU A 85 16.12 -28.90 17.47
C LEU A 85 17.55 -29.44 17.57
N VAL A 86 17.94 -30.00 18.73
CA VAL A 86 19.25 -30.65 18.90
C VAL A 86 19.33 -31.88 18.01
N GLU A 87 18.33 -32.76 18.09
CA GLU A 87 18.21 -33.97 17.26
C GLU A 87 18.31 -33.63 15.77
N GLU A 88 17.52 -32.66 15.28
CA GLU A 88 17.55 -32.21 13.89
C GLU A 88 18.93 -31.65 13.47
N CYS A 89 19.59 -30.88 14.35
CA CYS A 89 20.94 -30.38 14.09
C CYS A 89 21.94 -31.54 13.91
N GLU A 90 21.83 -32.60 14.72
CA GLU A 90 22.68 -33.78 14.64
C GLU A 90 22.42 -34.62 13.37
N GLU A 91 21.15 -34.76 12.97
CA GLU A 91 20.73 -35.58 11.83
C GLU A 91 20.87 -34.88 10.48
N SER A 92 20.29 -33.68 10.35
CA SER A 92 20.19 -32.93 9.09
C SER A 92 21.28 -31.87 8.92
N GLY A 93 22.03 -31.56 9.99
CA GLY A 93 23.08 -30.55 9.98
C GLY A 93 22.57 -29.10 10.03
N TRP A 94 21.26 -28.87 10.21
CA TRP A 94 20.63 -27.57 10.27
C TRP A 94 19.29 -27.65 11.00
N ALA A 95 19.02 -26.72 11.92
CA ALA A 95 17.71 -26.53 12.53
C ALA A 95 17.33 -25.04 12.55
N ASP A 96 16.02 -24.75 12.55
CA ASP A 96 15.52 -23.38 12.72
C ASP A 96 15.47 -23.02 14.20
N LEU A 97 16.53 -22.35 14.67
CA LEU A 97 16.69 -21.92 16.06
C LEU A 97 15.57 -21.01 16.53
N THR A 98 14.89 -20.32 15.61
CA THR A 98 13.83 -19.39 15.96
C THR A 98 12.58 -20.10 16.47
N LEU A 99 12.37 -21.40 16.15
CA LEU A 99 11.24 -22.18 16.68
C LEU A 99 11.35 -22.42 18.19
N GLY A 100 12.56 -22.61 18.70
CA GLY A 100 12.79 -22.75 20.15
C GLY A 100 12.50 -21.45 20.88
N LEU A 101 12.93 -20.32 20.32
CA LEU A 101 12.64 -19.00 20.88
C LEU A 101 11.14 -18.67 20.84
N ASP A 102 10.45 -19.05 19.76
CA ASP A 102 8.98 -18.94 19.65
C ASP A 102 8.28 -19.67 20.78
N ALA A 103 8.74 -20.90 21.08
CA ALA A 103 8.16 -21.73 22.11
C ALA A 103 8.33 -21.09 23.50
N LEU A 104 9.52 -20.55 23.80
CA LEU A 104 9.77 -19.86 25.06
C LEU A 104 8.93 -18.58 25.19
N GLU A 105 8.82 -17.78 24.12
CA GLU A 105 8.03 -16.55 24.12
C GLU A 105 6.54 -16.82 24.40
N HIS A 106 6.00 -17.90 23.84
CA HIS A 106 4.59 -18.27 23.97
C HIS A 106 4.33 -19.37 25.01
N CYS A 107 5.22 -19.49 26.00
CA CYS A 107 5.07 -20.48 27.07
C CYS A 107 3.88 -20.14 27.99
N THR A 108 3.01 -21.11 28.28
CA THR A 108 1.81 -20.92 29.12
C THR A 108 2.09 -20.95 30.62
N GLY A 109 3.30 -21.36 31.01
CA GLY A 109 3.72 -21.51 32.41
C GLY A 109 5.08 -20.87 32.69
N PRO A 110 5.70 -21.16 33.85
CA PRO A 110 7.07 -20.73 34.12
C PRO A 110 8.02 -21.33 33.08
N LEU A 111 8.97 -20.52 32.61
CA LEU A 111 9.94 -20.97 31.61
C LEU A 111 10.69 -22.21 32.12
N PRO A 112 10.74 -23.30 31.34
CA PRO A 112 11.52 -24.47 31.70
C PRO A 112 13.02 -24.17 31.66
N ASP A 113 13.81 -24.94 32.40
CA ASP A 113 15.25 -24.94 32.22
C ASP A 113 15.59 -25.63 30.88
N VAL A 114 16.06 -24.84 29.92
CA VAL A 114 16.55 -25.29 28.61
C VAL A 114 18.06 -25.10 28.48
N SER A 115 18.78 -24.85 29.58
CA SER A 115 20.19 -24.48 29.54
C SER A 115 21.10 -25.55 28.95
N GLU A 116 20.79 -26.84 29.16
CA GLU A 116 21.50 -27.97 28.57
C GLU A 116 21.28 -28.09 27.05
N PRO A 117 20.05 -28.25 26.53
CA PRO A 117 19.83 -28.33 25.09
C PRO A 117 20.23 -27.04 24.37
N ALA A 118 20.07 -25.86 24.99
CA ALA A 118 20.59 -24.61 24.44
C ALA A 118 22.11 -24.61 24.30
N ARG A 119 22.85 -25.21 25.25
CA ARG A 119 24.31 -25.35 25.17
C ARG A 119 24.72 -26.32 24.07
N ALA A 120 23.99 -27.40 23.88
CA ALA A 120 24.22 -28.36 22.79
C ALA A 120 24.01 -27.68 21.42
N LEU A 121 22.89 -26.96 21.24
CA LEU A 121 22.62 -26.18 20.03
C LEU A 121 23.73 -25.17 19.73
N VAL A 122 24.13 -24.38 20.73
CA VAL A 122 25.20 -23.39 20.52
C VAL A 122 26.51 -24.09 20.18
N GLY A 123 26.86 -25.16 20.90
CA GLY A 123 28.07 -25.96 20.63
C GLY A 123 28.12 -26.43 19.17
N PHE A 124 27.03 -27.01 18.67
CA PHE A 124 26.90 -27.44 17.28
C PHE A 124 27.21 -26.32 16.27
N TRP A 125 26.68 -25.11 16.52
CA TRP A 125 26.87 -23.97 15.63
C TRP A 125 28.25 -23.32 15.74
N LEU A 126 28.91 -23.43 16.89
CA LEU A 126 30.29 -22.94 17.06
C LEU A 126 31.31 -23.72 16.22
N ASP A 127 30.97 -24.94 15.83
CA ASP A 127 31.80 -25.80 14.96
C ASP A 127 31.57 -25.53 13.46
N LYS A 128 30.60 -24.68 13.10
CA LYS A 128 30.32 -24.31 11.71
C LYS A 128 31.02 -23.02 11.32
N ASP A 129 31.53 -22.93 10.09
CA ASP A 129 32.15 -21.70 9.59
C ASP A 129 31.13 -20.56 9.37
N THR A 130 29.86 -20.89 9.16
CA THR A 130 28.80 -19.91 8.89
C THR A 130 27.56 -20.19 9.73
N VAL A 131 27.04 -19.13 10.35
CA VAL A 131 25.79 -19.17 11.13
C VAL A 131 24.71 -18.42 10.38
N ARG A 132 23.61 -19.09 10.06
CA ARG A 132 22.49 -18.49 9.31
C ARG A 132 21.60 -17.58 10.16
N GLN A 133 21.48 -17.86 11.46
CA GLN A 133 20.59 -17.15 12.39
C GLN A 133 21.40 -16.60 13.59
N PRO A 134 22.23 -15.57 13.37
CA PRO A 134 23.17 -15.08 14.39
C PRO A 134 22.47 -14.49 15.61
N TYR A 135 21.34 -13.81 15.48
CA TYR A 135 20.62 -13.24 16.62
C TYR A 135 19.88 -14.32 17.40
N ALA A 136 19.30 -15.30 16.69
CA ALA A 136 18.70 -16.46 17.35
C ALA A 136 19.75 -17.24 18.17
N LEU A 137 20.95 -17.43 17.61
CA LEU A 137 22.07 -18.07 18.32
C LEU A 137 22.49 -17.30 19.57
N LEU A 138 22.56 -15.96 19.51
CA LEU A 138 22.86 -15.13 20.68
C LEU A 138 21.79 -15.26 21.78
N ALA A 139 20.51 -15.19 21.39
CA ALA A 139 19.39 -15.35 22.32
C ALA A 139 19.43 -16.73 23.02
N ILE A 140 19.61 -17.82 22.25
CA ILE A 140 19.76 -19.17 22.80
C ILE A 140 20.99 -19.29 23.71
N ALA A 141 22.12 -18.68 23.32
CA ALA A 141 23.32 -18.69 24.15
C ALA A 141 23.12 -17.94 25.49
N GLY A 142 22.24 -16.93 25.52
CA GLY A 142 21.77 -16.29 26.74
C GLY A 142 21.09 -17.26 27.71
N PHE A 143 20.24 -18.16 27.20
CA PHE A 143 19.60 -19.22 27.99
C PHE A 143 20.58 -20.31 28.45
N ALA A 144 21.64 -20.58 27.69
CA ALA A 144 22.69 -21.55 28.05
C ALA A 144 23.68 -21.04 29.12
N GLY A 145 23.74 -19.71 29.32
CA GLY A 145 24.55 -19.03 30.33
C GLY A 145 25.65 -18.13 29.77
N ALA A 146 26.18 -17.24 30.62
CA ALA A 146 27.11 -16.17 30.21
C ALA A 146 28.42 -16.67 29.57
N GLY A 147 28.90 -17.87 29.91
CA GLY A 147 30.09 -18.47 29.28
C GLY A 147 29.82 -18.84 27.82
N THR A 148 28.69 -19.48 27.56
CA THR A 148 28.25 -19.88 26.22
C THR A 148 27.97 -18.65 25.35
N LEU A 149 27.32 -17.61 25.90
CA LEU A 149 27.11 -16.34 25.22
C LEU A 149 28.42 -15.68 24.78
N ARG A 150 29.43 -15.62 25.65
CA ARG A 150 30.75 -15.09 25.28
C ARG A 150 31.41 -15.90 24.15
N ALA A 151 31.26 -17.22 24.16
CA ALA A 151 31.78 -18.07 23.08
C ALA A 151 31.06 -17.80 21.75
N ALA A 152 29.74 -17.67 21.77
CA ALA A 152 28.93 -17.30 20.60
C ALA A 152 29.32 -15.93 20.04
N VAL A 153 29.45 -14.90 20.89
CA VAL A 153 29.92 -13.56 20.48
C VAL A 153 31.30 -13.63 19.85
N ALA A 154 32.23 -14.32 20.50
CA ALA A 154 33.61 -14.46 20.01
C ALA A 154 33.64 -15.17 18.65
N HIS A 155 32.82 -16.20 18.44
CA HIS A 155 32.72 -16.91 17.18
C HIS A 155 32.07 -16.06 16.08
N LEU A 156 30.91 -15.46 16.34
CA LEU A 156 30.17 -14.64 15.36
C LEU A 156 30.97 -13.41 14.90
N SER A 157 31.87 -12.92 15.76
CA SER A 157 32.76 -11.77 15.51
C SER A 157 34.08 -12.13 14.84
N ARG A 158 34.34 -13.41 14.51
CA ARG A 158 35.56 -13.81 13.77
C ARG A 158 35.49 -13.34 12.33
N GLU A 159 36.58 -12.73 11.86
CA GLU A 159 36.78 -12.34 10.46
C GLU A 159 35.67 -11.44 9.86
N VAL A 160 34.91 -10.76 10.72
CA VAL A 160 33.91 -9.77 10.28
C VAL A 160 34.46 -8.34 10.36
N GLY A 161 33.85 -7.44 9.59
CA GLY A 161 34.14 -6.02 9.66
C GLY A 161 33.66 -5.38 10.98
N PRO A 162 34.18 -4.18 11.33
CA PRO A 162 33.87 -3.51 12.59
C PRO A 162 32.38 -3.21 12.78
N ILE A 163 31.62 -3.01 11.69
CA ILE A 163 30.18 -2.74 11.74
C ILE A 163 29.42 -3.97 12.28
N VAL A 164 29.73 -5.16 11.76
CA VAL A 164 29.06 -6.41 12.18
C VAL A 164 29.49 -6.78 13.60
N ALA A 165 30.76 -6.54 13.96
CA ALA A 165 31.25 -6.78 15.32
C ALA A 165 30.55 -5.89 16.36
N ASP A 166 30.34 -4.60 16.07
CA ASP A 166 29.57 -3.68 16.93
C ASP A 166 28.12 -4.15 17.06
N GLU A 167 27.49 -4.58 15.96
CA GLU A 167 26.13 -5.13 15.99
C GLU A 167 25.99 -6.33 16.92
N ILE A 168 26.87 -7.32 16.76
CA ILE A 168 26.89 -8.54 17.58
C ILE A 168 27.07 -8.18 19.05
N ALA A 169 27.98 -7.25 19.36
CA ALA A 169 28.22 -6.81 20.73
C ALA A 169 27.00 -6.11 21.34
N VAL A 170 26.33 -5.25 20.56
CA VAL A 170 25.10 -4.55 20.98
C VAL A 170 23.99 -5.55 21.24
N VAL A 171 23.70 -6.45 20.29
CA VAL A 171 22.64 -7.46 20.44
C VAL A 171 22.92 -8.37 21.63
N ALA A 172 24.15 -8.85 21.81
CA ALA A 172 24.50 -9.72 22.93
C ALA A 172 24.42 -9.04 24.30
N ALA A 173 24.49 -7.71 24.35
CA ALA A 173 24.38 -6.93 25.58
C ALA A 173 22.91 -6.64 25.99
N LEU A 174 21.94 -6.90 25.11
CA LEU A 174 20.52 -6.68 25.39
C LEU A 174 19.97 -7.70 26.39
N PRO A 175 18.87 -7.39 27.10
CA PRO A 175 18.12 -8.38 27.88
C PRO A 175 17.64 -9.55 27.01
N ALA A 176 17.54 -10.75 27.57
CA ALA A 176 17.14 -11.96 26.82
C ALA A 176 15.81 -11.81 26.07
N ALA A 177 14.83 -11.11 26.66
CA ALA A 177 13.54 -10.83 26.01
C ALA A 177 13.70 -9.96 24.74
N GLU A 178 14.56 -8.93 24.77
CA GLU A 178 14.86 -8.11 23.60
C GLU A 178 15.66 -8.88 22.55
N GLN A 179 16.60 -9.74 22.97
CA GLN A 179 17.33 -10.62 22.04
C GLN A 179 16.38 -11.56 21.29
N THR A 180 15.43 -12.15 22.00
CA THR A 180 14.39 -13.00 21.40
C THR A 180 13.57 -12.22 20.38
N LEU A 181 13.10 -11.02 20.71
CA LEU A 181 12.34 -10.17 19.77
C LEU A 181 13.15 -9.83 18.50
N LEU A 182 14.43 -9.47 18.67
CA LEU A 182 15.32 -9.15 17.55
C LEU A 182 15.67 -10.38 16.70
N SER A 183 15.66 -11.58 17.27
CA SER A 183 15.89 -12.82 16.50
C SER A 183 14.85 -13.04 15.40
N GLY A 184 13.66 -12.43 15.52
CA GLY A 184 12.66 -12.41 14.46
C GLY A 184 13.14 -11.75 13.17
N ILE A 185 14.20 -10.92 13.21
CA ILE A 185 14.83 -10.36 12.01
C ILE A 185 15.51 -11.47 11.19
N ASP A 186 16.04 -12.52 11.83
CA ASP A 186 16.68 -13.66 11.16
C ASP A 186 15.67 -14.53 10.38
N ARG A 187 14.37 -14.46 10.71
CA ARG A 187 13.30 -15.23 10.04
C ARG A 187 12.99 -14.76 8.61
N GLY A 188 13.59 -13.66 8.15
CA GLY A 188 13.21 -12.95 6.93
C GLY A 188 13.33 -13.77 5.63
N SER A 189 12.24 -14.46 5.26
CA SER A 189 11.91 -14.68 3.86
C SER A 189 11.78 -13.32 3.17
N ARG A 190 12.17 -13.21 1.90
CA ARG A 190 12.15 -11.96 1.09
C ARG A 190 10.73 -11.41 0.81
N PHE A 191 9.73 -11.88 1.55
CA PHE A 191 8.30 -11.66 1.34
C PHE A 191 7.58 -11.14 2.59
N ASP A 192 8.24 -11.03 3.75
CA ASP A 192 7.57 -10.54 4.96
C ASP A 192 7.39 -9.02 4.98
N SER A 193 6.27 -8.61 5.59
CA SER A 193 5.81 -7.22 5.70
C SER A 193 6.86 -6.30 6.35
N PRO A 194 7.01 -5.05 5.86
CA PRO A 194 7.82 -4.02 6.52
C PRO A 194 7.48 -3.84 8.01
N LEU A 195 6.23 -4.13 8.41
CA LEU A 195 5.74 -3.95 9.77
C LEU A 195 5.88 -5.19 10.67
N ALA A 196 6.81 -6.10 10.36
CA ALA A 196 7.04 -7.26 11.22
C ALA A 196 7.40 -6.81 12.66
N PRO A 197 6.86 -7.48 13.71
CA PRO A 197 7.12 -7.11 15.10
C PRO A 197 8.59 -6.94 15.45
N ALA A 198 9.46 -7.74 14.83
CA ALA A 198 10.91 -7.67 15.00
C ALA A 198 11.50 -6.30 14.62
N TRP A 199 11.00 -5.64 13.57
CA TRP A 199 11.46 -4.31 13.18
C TRP A 199 11.01 -3.22 14.15
N ARG A 200 9.81 -3.34 14.71
CA ARG A 200 9.33 -2.42 15.76
C ARG A 200 10.15 -2.60 17.04
N GLY A 201 10.37 -3.85 17.47
CA GLY A 201 11.23 -4.14 18.62
C GLY A 201 12.63 -3.53 18.47
N ALA A 202 13.23 -3.60 17.28
CA ALA A 202 14.49 -2.95 16.99
C ALA A 202 14.42 -1.41 17.02
N ALA A 203 13.33 -0.82 16.54
CA ALA A 203 13.10 0.62 16.58
C ALA A 203 12.76 1.16 17.98
N ASP A 204 12.23 0.32 18.86
CA ASP A 204 11.92 0.67 20.24
C ASP A 204 13.14 0.50 21.17
N SER A 205 14.13 -0.32 20.80
CA SER A 205 15.37 -0.52 21.57
C SER A 205 16.35 0.65 21.39
N PRO A 206 16.60 1.48 22.43
CA PRO A 206 17.49 2.63 22.31
C PRO A 206 18.93 2.25 21.95
N ALA A 207 19.38 1.07 22.40
CA ALA A 207 20.71 0.55 22.12
C ALA A 207 20.89 0.18 20.63
N TYR A 208 19.87 -0.47 20.03
CA TYR A 208 19.92 -0.81 18.60
C TYR A 208 19.76 0.43 17.72
N VAL A 209 18.95 1.41 18.11
CA VAL A 209 18.85 2.72 17.42
C VAL A 209 20.19 3.47 17.44
N ALA A 210 20.88 3.48 18.59
CA ALA A 210 22.21 4.08 18.71
C ALA A 210 23.24 3.36 17.85
N PHE A 211 23.19 2.02 17.77
CA PHE A 211 24.00 1.23 16.84
C PHE A 211 23.71 1.60 15.38
N ALA A 212 22.43 1.65 14.98
CA ALA A 212 22.03 1.93 13.61
C ALA A 212 22.64 3.25 13.12
N ARG A 213 22.61 4.29 13.96
CA ARG A 213 23.26 5.57 13.64
C ARG A 213 24.77 5.40 13.44
N ARG A 214 25.49 4.82 14.41
CA ARG A 214 26.95 4.63 14.33
C ARG A 214 27.35 3.80 13.11
N ALA A 215 26.63 2.72 12.82
CA ALA A 215 26.90 1.84 11.68
C ALA A 215 26.77 2.59 10.35
N LEU A 216 25.73 3.42 10.21
CA LEU A 216 25.50 4.19 8.99
C LEU A 216 26.48 5.35 8.82
N GLU A 217 26.82 6.04 9.91
CA GLU A 217 27.89 7.05 9.92
C GLU A 217 29.24 6.40 9.53
N ALA A 218 29.58 5.24 10.11
CA ALA A 218 30.79 4.50 9.76
C ALA A 218 30.81 4.03 8.29
N ALA A 219 29.65 3.67 7.72
CA ALA A 219 29.54 3.35 6.30
C ALA A 219 29.77 4.58 5.42
N ALA A 220 29.21 5.74 5.78
CA ALA A 220 29.43 6.99 5.06
C ALA A 220 30.91 7.39 5.11
N ASP A 221 31.52 7.38 6.29
CA ASP A 221 32.93 7.70 6.50
C ASP A 221 33.86 6.76 5.73
N ARG A 222 33.54 5.46 5.67
CA ARG A 222 34.29 4.50 4.84
C ARG A 222 34.22 4.87 3.35
N THR A 223 33.04 5.25 2.84
CA THR A 223 32.93 5.67 1.43
C THR A 223 33.64 6.99 1.14
N ASP A 224 33.67 7.90 2.11
CA ASP A 224 34.44 9.14 2.02
C ASP A 224 35.94 8.86 2.00
N ALA A 225 36.44 7.95 2.86
CA ALA A 225 37.84 7.50 2.86
C ALA A 225 38.25 6.80 1.55
N ILE A 226 37.36 5.98 0.95
CA ILE A 226 37.59 5.42 -0.40
C ILE A 226 37.71 6.53 -1.44
N ARG A 227 36.88 7.57 -1.33
CA ARG A 227 36.89 8.70 -2.27
C ARG A 227 38.12 9.59 -2.11
N ALA A 228 38.58 9.79 -0.88
CA ALA A 228 39.81 10.48 -0.55
C ALA A 228 41.07 9.68 -0.94
N GLY A 229 40.94 8.38 -1.22
CA GLY A 229 42.05 7.49 -1.57
C GLY A 229 42.80 6.92 -0.37
N GLU A 230 42.28 7.12 0.85
CA GLU A 230 42.81 6.54 2.08
C GLU A 230 42.57 5.02 2.14
N ILE A 231 41.41 4.58 1.64
CA ILE A 231 41.10 3.16 1.43
C ILE A 231 41.19 2.87 -0.07
N PRO A 232 41.98 1.88 -0.51
CA PRO A 232 42.07 1.53 -1.93
C PRO A 232 40.73 1.14 -2.53
N TYR A 233 40.34 1.81 -3.61
CA TYR A 233 39.12 1.48 -4.34
C TYR A 233 39.21 0.09 -4.97
N ARG A 234 38.23 -0.76 -4.63
CA ARG A 234 37.97 -2.05 -5.29
C ARG A 234 36.49 -2.11 -5.65
N ALA A 235 36.20 -2.39 -6.92
CA ALA A 235 34.84 -2.43 -7.43
C ALA A 235 34.00 -3.46 -6.64
N ASP A 236 32.85 -3.00 -6.13
CA ASP A 236 31.88 -3.80 -5.36
C ASP A 236 32.45 -4.49 -4.12
N LYS A 237 33.48 -3.90 -3.50
CA LYS A 237 34.17 -4.47 -2.32
C LYS A 237 34.29 -3.49 -1.14
N ALA A 238 33.52 -2.39 -1.14
CA ALA A 238 33.51 -1.45 -0.01
C ALA A 238 32.90 -2.06 1.28
N PHE A 239 32.02 -3.06 1.13
CA PHE A 239 31.34 -3.74 2.23
C PHE A 239 31.25 -5.24 1.94
N THR A 240 31.31 -6.05 2.99
CA THR A 240 31.05 -7.49 2.90
C THR A 240 29.54 -7.77 2.86
N ASP A 241 29.12 -8.96 2.43
CA ASP A 241 27.70 -9.33 2.39
C ASP A 241 27.04 -9.24 3.78
N ARG A 242 27.76 -9.61 4.86
CA ARG A 242 27.28 -9.46 6.23
C ARG A 242 27.12 -7.99 6.64
N GLU A 243 28.08 -7.14 6.29
CA GLU A 243 27.95 -5.70 6.54
C GLU A 243 26.79 -5.08 5.77
N VAL A 244 26.52 -5.52 4.53
CA VAL A 244 25.36 -5.06 3.75
C VAL A 244 24.05 -5.44 4.46
N THR A 245 23.94 -6.64 5.01
CA THR A 245 22.77 -7.06 5.80
C THR A 245 22.59 -6.18 7.04
N SER A 246 23.63 -6.03 7.88
CA SER A 246 23.58 -5.19 9.10
C SER A 246 23.22 -3.73 8.78
N LEU A 247 23.83 -3.17 7.72
CA LEU A 247 23.51 -1.81 7.27
C LEU A 247 22.08 -1.71 6.74
N GLY A 248 21.60 -2.73 6.02
CA GLY A 248 20.22 -2.79 5.54
C GLY A 248 19.21 -2.80 6.69
N GLN A 249 19.52 -3.49 7.80
CA GLN A 249 18.70 -3.49 9.01
C GLN A 249 18.74 -2.12 9.70
N ALA A 250 19.93 -1.55 9.88
CA ALA A 250 20.13 -0.21 10.44
C ALA A 250 19.35 0.88 9.67
N VAL A 251 19.41 0.85 8.33
CA VAL A 251 18.64 1.79 7.47
C VAL A 251 17.14 1.66 7.71
N ARG A 252 16.61 0.44 7.79
CA ARG A 252 15.17 0.22 8.02
C ARG A 252 14.72 0.73 9.37
N VAL A 253 15.48 0.47 10.43
CA VAL A 253 15.17 0.98 11.77
C VAL A 253 15.15 2.50 11.79
N ALA A 254 16.15 3.14 11.19
CA ALA A 254 16.20 4.59 11.14
C ALA A 254 15.07 5.19 10.30
N LEU A 255 14.74 4.58 9.15
CA LEU A 255 13.65 5.05 8.28
C LEU A 255 12.26 4.86 8.90
N LEU A 256 12.05 3.76 9.62
CA LEU A 256 10.82 3.50 10.36
C LEU A 256 10.59 4.60 11.41
N ARG A 257 11.66 5.02 12.09
CA ARG A 257 11.64 6.11 13.07
C ARG A 257 11.65 7.53 12.47
N ASP A 258 11.85 7.63 11.15
CA ASP A 258 12.01 8.90 10.44
C ASP A 258 13.06 9.83 11.08
N GLU A 259 14.23 9.26 11.39
CA GLU A 259 15.28 9.96 12.12
C GLU A 259 15.79 11.23 11.37
N PRO A 260 15.91 12.40 12.04
CA PRO A 260 16.13 13.68 11.39
C PRO A 260 17.51 13.84 10.73
N TRP A 261 18.49 13.01 11.09
CA TRP A 261 19.84 13.01 10.53
C TRP A 261 19.96 12.22 9.21
N LEU A 262 18.90 11.50 8.81
CA LEU A 262 18.92 10.66 7.61
C LEU A 262 19.11 11.41 6.29
N PRO A 263 18.49 12.58 6.05
CA PRO A 263 18.67 13.28 4.78
C PRO A 263 20.13 13.63 4.50
N GLU A 264 20.82 14.23 5.47
CA GLU A 264 22.24 14.58 5.38
C GLU A 264 23.12 13.34 5.19
N LEU A 265 22.82 12.26 5.91
CA LEU A 265 23.52 11.00 5.75
C LEU A 265 23.37 10.45 4.32
N PHE A 266 22.16 10.40 3.76
CA PHE A 266 21.93 9.85 2.43
C PHE A 266 22.55 10.69 1.32
N GLU A 267 22.60 12.02 1.49
CA GLU A 267 23.33 12.90 0.57
C GLU A 267 24.83 12.57 0.50
N ARG A 268 25.43 12.08 1.59
CA ARG A 268 26.82 11.59 1.64
C ARG A 268 26.95 10.15 1.15
N LEU A 269 26.24 9.23 1.80
CA LEU A 269 26.38 7.77 1.64
C LEU A 269 25.99 7.29 0.24
N LEU A 270 24.86 7.74 -0.31
CA LEU A 270 24.35 7.22 -1.58
C LEU A 270 25.28 7.52 -2.77
N PRO A 271 25.79 8.74 -2.96
CA PRO A 271 26.85 8.99 -3.92
C PRO A 271 28.13 8.20 -3.60
N GLY A 272 28.45 8.03 -2.32
CA GLY A 272 29.59 7.25 -1.80
C GLY A 272 29.59 5.80 -2.28
N VAL A 273 28.44 5.13 -2.19
CA VAL A 273 28.31 3.72 -2.62
C VAL A 273 28.12 3.59 -4.13
N ALA A 274 27.61 4.63 -4.81
CA ALA A 274 27.17 4.54 -6.19
C ALA A 274 28.17 5.06 -7.24
N LEU A 275 29.12 5.91 -6.87
CA LEU A 275 30.06 6.54 -7.79
C LEU A 275 31.49 6.10 -7.46
N ALA A 276 32.16 5.46 -8.42
CA ALA A 276 33.60 5.22 -8.30
C ALA A 276 34.36 6.55 -8.18
N PRO A 277 35.43 6.61 -7.36
CA PRO A 277 36.26 7.81 -7.25
C PRO A 277 37.05 8.11 -8.52
N THR A 278 37.20 7.12 -9.40
CA THR A 278 37.87 7.23 -10.71
C THR A 278 36.85 7.41 -11.84
N THR A 279 37.30 7.45 -13.09
CA THR A 279 36.43 7.45 -14.28
C THR A 279 35.77 6.09 -14.57
N ALA A 280 36.03 5.07 -13.74
CA ALA A 280 35.47 3.74 -13.90
C ALA A 280 33.94 3.75 -13.92
N ARG A 281 33.36 2.84 -14.71
CA ARG A 281 31.91 2.60 -14.79
C ARG A 281 31.47 1.51 -13.82
N THR A 282 32.11 1.46 -12.66
CA THR A 282 31.83 0.54 -11.55
C THR A 282 31.41 1.34 -10.32
N LEU A 283 31.05 0.67 -9.22
CA LEU A 283 30.57 1.30 -7.99
C LEU A 283 31.33 0.72 -6.79
N PRO A 284 31.55 1.49 -5.70
CA PRO A 284 32.12 0.96 -4.46
C PRO A 284 31.30 -0.17 -3.82
N SER A 285 29.96 -0.08 -3.83
CA SER A 285 29.08 -1.18 -3.44
C SER A 285 27.72 -1.09 -4.12
N GLN A 286 27.49 -1.98 -5.09
CA GLN A 286 26.20 -2.16 -5.72
C GLN A 286 25.21 -2.85 -4.77
N ALA A 287 25.69 -3.81 -3.97
CA ALA A 287 24.88 -4.54 -3.01
C ALA A 287 24.24 -3.59 -1.97
N LEU A 288 25.02 -2.70 -1.36
CA LEU A 288 24.51 -1.73 -0.38
C LEU A 288 23.57 -0.71 -1.03
N LEU A 289 23.88 -0.21 -2.24
CA LEU A 289 22.98 0.68 -2.97
C LEU A 289 21.59 0.05 -3.14
N TYR A 290 21.52 -1.18 -3.60
CA TYR A 290 20.23 -1.85 -3.77
C TYR A 290 19.57 -2.18 -2.44
N GLU A 291 20.32 -2.45 -1.39
CA GLU A 291 19.76 -2.70 -0.07
C GLU A 291 19.10 -1.45 0.53
N VAL A 292 19.73 -0.28 0.41
CA VAL A 292 19.13 1.01 0.80
C VAL A 292 17.85 1.27 0.00
N VAL A 293 17.83 0.95 -1.29
CA VAL A 293 16.64 1.15 -2.13
C VAL A 293 15.54 0.13 -1.80
N ARG A 294 15.87 -1.09 -1.36
CA ARG A 294 14.88 -2.03 -0.81
C ARG A 294 14.30 -1.51 0.50
N ALA A 295 15.14 -0.99 1.39
CA ALA A 295 14.66 -0.33 2.61
C ALA A 295 13.74 0.87 2.30
N ALA A 296 13.98 1.60 1.20
CA ALA A 296 13.06 2.64 0.72
C ALA A 296 11.74 2.10 0.14
N GLN A 297 11.65 0.82 -0.24
CA GLN A 297 10.38 0.19 -0.61
C GLN A 297 9.58 -0.21 0.63
N ASP A 298 10.29 -0.51 1.72
CA ASP A 298 9.71 -0.91 3.00
C ASP A 298 9.24 0.32 3.79
N PHE A 299 10.10 1.34 3.91
CA PHE A 299 9.88 2.57 4.68
C PHE A 299 10.34 3.82 3.90
N PRO A 300 9.64 4.20 2.83
CA PRO A 300 10.02 5.35 2.02
C PRO A 300 9.96 6.66 2.80
N THR A 301 10.87 7.58 2.48
CA THR A 301 10.77 9.01 2.80
C THR A 301 10.98 9.84 1.54
N PRO A 302 10.39 11.05 1.43
CA PRO A 302 10.56 11.89 0.25
C PRO A 302 12.03 12.24 -0.04
N GLU A 303 12.83 12.45 1.00
CA GLU A 303 14.25 12.79 0.92
C GLU A 303 15.08 11.62 0.37
N LEU A 304 14.84 10.39 0.87
CA LEU A 304 15.53 9.21 0.37
C LEU A 304 15.16 8.93 -1.10
N VAL A 305 13.87 9.01 -1.45
CA VAL A 305 13.42 8.86 -2.85
C VAL A 305 14.07 9.92 -3.76
N ALA A 306 14.19 11.16 -3.30
CA ALA A 306 14.88 12.22 -4.02
C ALA A 306 16.38 11.93 -4.18
N ALA A 307 17.05 11.47 -3.12
CA ALA A 307 18.47 11.11 -3.14
C ALA A 307 18.75 9.95 -4.11
N ILE A 308 17.89 8.92 -4.14
CA ILE A 308 17.98 7.80 -5.08
C ILE A 308 17.81 8.29 -6.53
N ARG A 309 16.86 9.20 -6.80
CA ARG A 309 16.69 9.80 -8.14
C ARG A 309 17.92 10.62 -8.56
N THR A 310 18.57 11.28 -7.61
CA THR A 310 19.84 11.98 -7.86
C THR A 310 20.93 10.99 -8.26
N VAL A 311 21.12 9.90 -7.51
CA VAL A 311 22.05 8.82 -7.87
C VAL A 311 21.75 8.22 -9.23
N ARG A 312 20.47 7.93 -9.51
CA ARG A 312 20.03 7.40 -10.80
C ARG A 312 20.46 8.28 -11.99
N ARG A 313 20.55 9.59 -11.80
CA ARG A 313 20.99 10.55 -12.84
C ARG A 313 22.51 10.61 -12.99
N THR A 314 23.26 10.44 -11.90
CA THR A 314 24.71 10.65 -11.89
C THR A 314 25.51 9.37 -12.07
N VAL A 315 24.93 8.21 -11.75
CA VAL A 315 25.60 6.91 -11.81
C VAL A 315 26.06 6.58 -13.23
N ARG A 316 27.31 6.12 -13.35
CA ARG A 316 27.95 5.81 -14.64
C ARG A 316 27.75 4.37 -15.10
N HIS A 317 27.35 3.48 -14.19
CA HIS A 317 27.11 2.07 -14.49
C HIS A 317 25.82 1.90 -15.30
N ALA A 318 25.90 1.27 -16.48
CA ALA A 318 24.80 1.24 -17.44
C ALA A 318 23.54 0.48 -16.95
N GLY A 319 23.72 -0.56 -16.12
CA GLY A 319 22.60 -1.39 -15.63
C GLY A 319 21.84 -0.79 -14.44
N VAL A 320 22.48 0.08 -13.66
CA VAL A 320 21.94 0.57 -12.38
C VAL A 320 20.71 1.47 -12.60
N PRO A 321 20.69 2.44 -13.54
CA PRO A 321 19.52 3.28 -13.76
C PRO A 321 18.24 2.50 -14.06
N LYS A 322 18.31 1.44 -14.87
CA LYS A 322 17.15 0.60 -15.22
C LYS A 322 16.61 -0.13 -13.99
N GLN A 323 17.51 -0.63 -13.13
CA GLN A 323 17.12 -1.31 -11.90
C GLN A 323 16.54 -0.32 -10.88
N LEU A 324 17.15 0.85 -10.71
CA LEU A 324 16.63 1.92 -9.86
C LEU A 324 15.24 2.39 -10.33
N ASP A 325 15.03 2.56 -11.64
CA ASP A 325 13.72 2.93 -12.19
C ASP A 325 12.63 1.87 -11.87
N LYS A 326 12.98 0.57 -11.88
CA LYS A 326 12.06 -0.50 -11.46
C LYS A 326 11.76 -0.43 -9.97
N MET A 327 12.78 -0.17 -9.15
CA MET A 327 12.64 -0.17 -7.70
C MET A 327 11.94 1.10 -7.17
N LEU A 328 12.20 2.25 -7.77
CA LEU A 328 11.56 3.53 -7.45
C LEU A 328 10.05 3.48 -7.66
N LYS A 329 9.54 2.75 -8.67
CA LYS A 329 8.09 2.56 -8.83
C LYS A 329 7.42 1.95 -7.60
N LYS A 330 8.09 1.02 -6.93
CA LYS A 330 7.59 0.41 -5.69
C LYS A 330 7.71 1.37 -4.51
N ALA A 331 8.84 2.08 -4.40
CA ALA A 331 9.05 3.07 -3.35
C ALA A 331 8.06 4.24 -3.45
N ASP A 332 7.77 4.75 -4.65
CA ASP A 332 6.77 5.80 -4.87
C ASP A 332 5.35 5.35 -4.52
N ALA A 333 5.01 4.09 -4.82
CA ALA A 333 3.73 3.52 -4.43
C ALA A 333 3.63 3.35 -2.91
N ALA A 334 4.68 2.86 -2.26
CA ALA A 334 4.74 2.75 -0.80
C ALA A 334 4.73 4.12 -0.11
N LEU A 335 5.38 5.14 -0.69
CA LEU A 335 5.42 6.50 -0.15
C LEU A 335 4.02 7.09 -0.12
N ALA A 336 3.22 6.87 -1.16
CA ALA A 336 1.84 7.33 -1.20
C ALA A 336 0.97 6.76 -0.06
N GLU A 337 1.33 5.62 0.52
CA GLU A 337 0.60 5.00 1.65
C GLU A 337 1.13 5.44 3.02
N ARG A 338 2.24 6.19 3.09
CA ARG A 338 2.90 6.62 4.35
C ARG A 338 2.61 8.09 4.65
N THR A 339 1.38 8.36 5.08
CA THR A 339 0.79 9.71 5.16
C THR A 339 1.45 10.65 6.17
N ASP A 340 2.13 10.10 7.18
CA ASP A 340 2.95 10.81 8.17
C ASP A 340 4.16 11.52 7.55
N VAL A 341 4.78 10.93 6.52
CA VAL A 341 5.98 11.51 5.89
C VAL A 341 5.77 12.02 4.46
N ALA A 342 4.83 11.43 3.72
CA ALA A 342 4.64 11.68 2.29
C ALA A 342 4.26 13.13 1.95
N LEU A 343 3.77 13.86 2.94
CA LEU A 343 3.38 15.26 2.79
C LEU A 343 4.58 16.23 2.74
N ARG A 344 5.79 15.78 3.10
CA ARG A 344 7.02 16.58 2.99
C ARG A 344 7.45 16.70 1.53
N LEU A 345 7.15 17.85 0.92
CA LEU A 345 7.42 18.12 -0.47
C LEU A 345 8.65 19.02 -0.64
N PRO A 346 9.62 18.70 -1.51
CA PRO A 346 10.72 19.64 -1.78
C PRO A 346 10.22 20.82 -2.61
N ARG A 347 10.76 22.02 -2.33
CA ARG A 347 10.36 23.26 -3.00
C ARG A 347 10.80 23.35 -4.46
N LEU A 348 11.83 22.60 -4.86
CA LEU A 348 12.37 22.54 -6.22
C LEU A 348 12.70 23.91 -6.86
N GLY A 349 13.04 24.90 -6.03
CA GLY A 349 13.35 26.26 -6.46
C GLY A 349 12.14 27.09 -6.87
N PHE A 350 10.91 26.64 -6.61
CA PHE A 350 9.71 27.46 -6.70
C PHE A 350 9.63 28.38 -5.48
N ASP A 351 9.37 29.65 -5.72
CA ASP A 351 9.21 30.66 -4.66
C ASP A 351 7.73 30.90 -4.37
N THR A 352 7.46 31.41 -3.18
CA THR A 352 6.16 31.98 -2.80
C THR A 352 6.23 33.49 -2.94
N VAL A 353 5.49 34.07 -3.89
CA VAL A 353 5.44 35.53 -4.06
C VAL A 353 4.20 36.07 -3.37
N SER A 354 4.37 36.97 -2.40
CA SER A 354 3.26 37.72 -1.83
C SER A 354 2.84 38.80 -2.83
N THR A 355 1.71 38.62 -3.51
CA THR A 355 1.17 39.60 -4.45
C THR A 355 -0.13 40.15 -3.87
N SER A 356 -0.13 41.40 -3.40
CA SER A 356 -1.35 42.16 -3.07
C SER A 356 -2.44 41.35 -2.32
N GLY A 357 -2.08 40.73 -1.20
CA GLY A 357 -3.02 39.95 -0.35
C GLY A 357 -3.28 38.51 -0.78
N SER A 358 -2.71 38.04 -1.90
CA SER A 358 -2.71 36.63 -2.32
C SER A 358 -1.28 36.13 -2.54
N VAL A 359 -0.87 35.11 -1.78
CA VAL A 359 0.41 34.43 -2.02
C VAL A 359 0.31 33.63 -3.32
N ALA A 360 0.86 34.11 -4.42
CA ALA A 360 0.94 33.36 -5.67
C ALA A 360 2.10 32.36 -5.55
N GLY A 361 1.75 31.06 -5.43
CA GLY A 361 2.69 29.95 -5.48
C GLY A 361 2.65 29.24 -6.83
N GLY A 362 3.63 28.36 -7.09
CA GLY A 362 3.58 27.45 -8.23
C GLY A 362 4.11 28.00 -9.55
N VAL A 363 4.85 29.12 -9.54
CA VAL A 363 5.48 29.66 -10.75
C VAL A 363 7.01 29.67 -10.59
N LEU A 364 7.70 29.16 -11.61
CA LEU A 364 9.16 29.20 -11.72
C LEU A 364 9.56 29.88 -13.02
N ARG A 365 10.49 30.84 -12.96
CA ARG A 365 11.07 31.49 -14.14
C ARG A 365 12.55 31.18 -14.30
N ARG A 366 12.98 30.95 -15.55
CA ARG A 366 14.39 30.73 -15.91
C ARG A 366 14.73 31.42 -17.23
N THR A 367 15.77 32.23 -17.24
CA THR A 367 16.21 32.99 -18.42
C THR A 367 17.07 32.14 -19.36
N ALA A 368 16.89 32.34 -20.67
CA ALA A 368 17.65 31.68 -21.75
C ALA A 368 17.88 32.68 -22.90
N GLY A 369 18.89 33.54 -22.76
CA GLY A 369 19.09 34.69 -23.66
C GLY A 369 17.95 35.70 -23.53
N ASP A 370 17.37 36.12 -24.66
CA ASP A 370 16.23 37.06 -24.72
C ASP A 370 14.86 36.40 -24.40
N TYR A 371 14.86 35.16 -23.92
CA TYR A 371 13.66 34.37 -23.67
C TYR A 371 13.59 33.96 -22.20
N GLU A 372 12.38 33.85 -21.67
CA GLU A 372 12.13 33.26 -20.36
C GLU A 372 11.33 31.98 -20.50
N ALA A 373 11.78 30.92 -19.82
CA ALA A 373 10.95 29.76 -19.55
C ALA A 373 10.12 30.00 -18.30
N VAL A 374 8.82 29.73 -18.38
CA VAL A 374 7.89 29.83 -17.25
C VAL A 374 7.29 28.46 -17.00
N VAL A 375 7.54 27.89 -15.83
CA VAL A 375 6.85 26.68 -15.36
C VAL A 375 5.74 27.10 -14.41
N THR A 376 4.50 26.79 -14.76
CA THR A 376 3.32 27.09 -13.93
C THR A 376 2.66 25.81 -13.46
N VAL A 377 2.31 25.76 -12.18
CA VAL A 377 1.73 24.62 -11.50
C VAL A 377 0.32 24.96 -11.06
N ALA A 378 -0.65 24.21 -11.56
CA ALA A 378 -2.04 24.27 -11.11
C ALA A 378 -2.47 22.86 -10.67
N GLU A 379 -3.17 22.13 -11.55
CA GLU A 379 -3.41 20.69 -11.42
C GLU A 379 -2.18 19.88 -11.84
N THR A 380 -1.54 20.32 -12.92
CA THR A 380 -0.28 19.78 -13.44
C THR A 380 0.70 20.92 -13.67
N ALA A 381 1.97 20.56 -13.83
CA ALA A 381 3.02 21.47 -14.23
C ALA A 381 3.03 21.66 -15.75
N THR A 382 3.10 22.91 -16.19
CA THR A 382 3.15 23.27 -17.61
C THR A 382 4.36 24.14 -17.87
N LEU A 383 5.10 23.87 -18.95
CA LEU A 383 6.24 24.67 -19.39
C LEU A 383 5.84 25.51 -20.60
N THR A 384 5.85 26.82 -20.43
CA THR A 384 5.68 27.82 -21.49
C THR A 384 6.97 28.63 -21.67
N TRP A 385 7.06 29.32 -22.80
CA TRP A 385 8.17 30.22 -23.12
C TRP A 385 7.61 31.60 -23.39
N GLU A 386 8.29 32.64 -22.93
CA GLU A 386 7.92 34.03 -23.11
C GLU A 386 9.09 34.82 -23.73
N LYS A 387 8.75 35.87 -24.48
CA LYS A 387 9.69 36.92 -24.89
C LYS A 387 9.02 38.27 -24.65
N ASP A 388 9.71 39.18 -23.96
CA ASP A 388 9.17 40.50 -23.59
C ASP A 388 7.79 40.42 -22.90
N GLY A 389 7.59 39.40 -22.04
CA GLY A 389 6.34 39.14 -21.32
C GLY A 389 5.20 38.54 -22.17
N ARG A 390 5.45 38.15 -23.42
CA ARG A 390 4.43 37.53 -24.30
C ARG A 390 4.66 36.02 -24.47
N PRO A 391 3.63 35.18 -24.27
CA PRO A 391 3.75 33.72 -24.40
C PRO A 391 3.94 33.26 -25.85
N LEU A 392 4.75 32.23 -26.02
CA LEU A 392 5.12 31.60 -27.28
C LEU A 392 4.51 30.20 -27.39
N ARG A 393 4.18 29.77 -28.61
CA ARG A 393 3.54 28.46 -28.87
C ARG A 393 4.45 27.24 -28.65
N GLY A 394 5.75 27.45 -28.45
CA GLY A 394 6.70 26.36 -28.26
C GLY A 394 8.11 26.86 -28.03
N VAL A 395 9.06 25.93 -27.89
CA VAL A 395 10.45 26.27 -27.59
C VAL A 395 11.07 27.03 -28.78
N PRO A 396 11.55 28.27 -28.59
CA PRO A 396 12.17 29.07 -29.64
C PRO A 396 13.34 28.35 -30.31
N ALA A 397 13.57 28.59 -31.60
CA ALA A 397 14.68 27.98 -32.33
C ALA A 397 16.07 28.33 -31.74
N PRO A 398 16.36 29.59 -31.33
CA PRO A 398 17.62 29.93 -30.66
C PRO A 398 17.80 29.16 -29.36
N VAL A 399 16.77 29.08 -28.52
CA VAL A 399 16.79 28.31 -27.26
C VAL A 399 17.03 26.82 -27.51
N ARG A 400 16.41 26.22 -28.53
CA ARG A 400 16.64 24.80 -28.87
C ARG A 400 18.07 24.52 -29.30
N ARG A 401 18.72 25.46 -29.98
CA ARG A 401 20.10 25.31 -30.47
C ARG A 401 21.12 25.59 -29.36
N ASP A 402 20.92 26.68 -28.63
CA ASP A 402 21.94 27.26 -27.76
C ASP A 402 21.73 26.90 -26.28
N HIS A 403 20.52 26.47 -25.89
CA HIS A 403 20.13 26.13 -24.52
C HIS A 403 19.42 24.77 -24.39
N ALA A 404 19.77 23.79 -25.24
CA ALA A 404 19.13 22.46 -25.26
C ALA A 404 19.16 21.74 -23.90
N ALA A 405 20.23 21.91 -23.12
CA ALA A 405 20.36 21.31 -21.79
C ALA A 405 19.31 21.84 -20.80
N LEU A 406 19.09 23.17 -20.79
CA LEU A 406 18.08 23.82 -19.95
C LEU A 406 16.67 23.37 -20.33
N VAL A 407 16.37 23.26 -21.63
CA VAL A 407 15.07 22.76 -22.12
C VAL A 407 14.81 21.34 -21.59
N LYS A 408 15.83 20.48 -21.63
CA LYS A 408 15.74 19.11 -21.10
C LYS A 408 15.52 19.12 -19.59
N GLU A 409 16.30 19.91 -18.86
CA GLU A 409 16.17 20.07 -17.41
C GLU A 409 14.76 20.50 -16.99
N LEU A 410 14.19 21.51 -17.64
CA LEU A 410 12.86 22.02 -17.33
C LEU A 410 11.75 21.02 -17.66
N ARG A 411 11.88 20.26 -18.75
CA ARG A 411 10.94 19.17 -19.08
C ARG A 411 11.00 18.05 -18.04
N ASP A 412 12.19 17.72 -17.56
CA ASP A 412 12.37 16.73 -16.50
C ASP A 412 11.87 17.28 -15.14
N LEU A 413 11.99 18.59 -14.90
CA LEU A 413 11.37 19.25 -13.75
C LEU A 413 9.85 19.16 -13.77
N VAL A 414 9.19 19.45 -14.89
CA VAL A 414 7.73 19.31 -15.05
C VAL A 414 7.27 17.90 -14.67
N LYS A 415 7.91 16.87 -15.24
CA LYS A 415 7.58 15.46 -14.91
C LYS A 415 7.75 15.13 -13.43
N ARG A 416 8.78 15.70 -12.79
CA ARG A 416 9.03 15.51 -11.35
C ARG A 416 7.96 16.17 -10.49
N VAL A 417 7.58 17.41 -10.82
CA VAL A 417 6.50 18.11 -10.12
C VAL A 417 5.19 17.35 -10.26
N ASP A 418 4.84 16.90 -11.47
CA ASP A 418 3.62 16.11 -11.69
C ASP A 418 3.60 14.82 -10.86
N ALA A 419 4.71 14.07 -10.87
CA ALA A 419 4.83 12.85 -10.07
C ALA A 419 4.68 13.13 -8.57
N GLN A 420 5.27 14.21 -8.08
CA GLN A 420 5.19 14.61 -6.69
C GLN A 420 3.79 15.07 -6.27
N LEU A 421 3.12 15.86 -7.11
CA LEU A 421 1.73 16.25 -6.86
C LEU A 421 0.80 15.04 -6.84
N ALA A 422 1.03 14.06 -7.73
CA ALA A 422 0.28 12.81 -7.73
C ALA A 422 0.53 11.99 -6.45
N THR A 423 1.77 11.87 -5.98
CA THR A 423 2.09 11.21 -4.71
C THR A 423 1.46 11.95 -3.52
N LEU A 424 1.58 13.27 -3.47
CA LEU A 424 0.98 14.11 -2.43
C LEU A 424 -0.54 13.94 -2.38
N LEU A 425 -1.20 13.96 -3.54
CA LEU A 425 -2.63 13.76 -3.67
C LEU A 425 -3.07 12.40 -3.14
N ARG A 426 -2.35 11.34 -3.53
CA ARG A 426 -2.62 9.97 -3.04
C ARG A 426 -2.42 9.84 -1.54
N ALA A 427 -1.36 10.46 -1.00
CA ALA A 427 -1.11 10.46 0.44
C ALA A 427 -2.20 11.21 1.22
N MET A 428 -2.65 12.37 0.72
CA MET A 428 -3.76 13.10 1.32
C MET A 428 -5.06 12.29 1.32
N GLU A 429 -5.39 11.62 0.20
CA GLU A 429 -6.57 10.75 0.14
C GLU A 429 -6.42 9.50 1.03
N GLY A 430 -5.24 8.88 1.06
CA GLY A 430 -4.92 7.76 1.95
C GLY A 430 -5.04 8.12 3.44
N GLY A 431 -4.87 9.41 3.77
CA GLY A 431 -5.03 9.95 5.12
C GLY A 431 -6.40 9.70 5.75
N PHE A 432 -7.45 9.46 4.97
CA PHE A 432 -8.76 9.08 5.52
C PHE A 432 -8.70 7.74 6.26
N THR A 433 -7.96 6.75 5.77
CA THR A 433 -7.93 5.40 6.35
C THR A 433 -7.22 5.33 7.71
N VAL A 434 -6.38 6.32 8.03
CA VAL A 434 -5.65 6.46 9.29
C VAL A 434 -6.21 7.58 10.19
N ASP A 435 -7.28 8.26 9.76
CA ASP A 435 -7.74 9.52 10.35
C ASP A 435 -6.58 10.51 10.64
N ALA A 436 -5.79 10.80 9.60
CA ALA A 436 -4.56 11.58 9.75
C ALA A 436 -4.85 12.99 10.31
N VAL A 437 -4.16 13.30 11.41
CA VAL A 437 -4.15 14.62 12.04
C VAL A 437 -2.73 15.18 12.00
N HIS A 438 -2.62 16.47 11.71
CA HIS A 438 -1.34 17.19 11.68
C HIS A 438 -1.39 18.42 12.60
N PRO A 439 -0.23 18.91 13.08
CA PRO A 439 -0.16 20.21 13.73
C PRO A 439 -0.52 21.35 12.77
N TYR A 440 -1.36 22.28 13.22
CA TYR A 440 -1.92 23.36 12.42
C TYR A 440 -0.84 24.31 11.88
N GLY A 441 0.16 24.65 12.69
CA GLY A 441 1.28 25.51 12.29
C GLY A 441 2.15 24.88 11.20
N TRP A 442 2.38 23.57 11.29
CA TRP A 442 3.06 22.81 10.26
C TRP A 442 2.25 22.79 8.96
N TRP A 443 0.95 22.46 9.02
CA TRP A 443 0.08 22.47 7.84
C TRP A 443 0.04 23.85 7.18
N ARG A 444 -0.04 24.92 7.98
CA ARG A 444 -0.08 26.30 7.50
C ARG A 444 1.19 26.66 6.72
N THR A 445 2.34 26.17 7.16
CA THR A 445 3.65 26.50 6.59
C THR A 445 4.04 25.56 5.44
N GLU A 446 3.95 24.25 5.68
CA GLU A 446 4.48 23.19 4.81
C GLU A 446 3.47 22.66 3.79
N LEU A 447 2.18 22.99 3.93
CA LEU A 447 1.13 22.60 2.98
C LEU A 447 0.41 23.82 2.38
N ALA A 448 -0.32 24.57 3.20
CA ALA A 448 -1.09 25.73 2.73
C ALA A 448 -0.20 26.89 2.26
N GLY A 449 0.99 27.03 2.87
CA GLY A 449 2.01 28.02 2.55
C GLY A 449 3.04 27.54 1.53
N HIS A 450 3.11 26.24 1.24
CA HIS A 450 4.14 25.68 0.37
C HIS A 450 3.87 26.00 -1.11
N PRO A 451 4.89 26.38 -1.92
CA PRO A 451 4.71 26.86 -3.30
C PRO A 451 3.99 25.88 -4.23
N LEU A 452 4.24 24.57 -4.07
CA LEU A 452 3.61 23.52 -4.86
C LEU A 452 2.37 22.92 -4.18
N ALA A 453 2.48 22.38 -2.96
CA ALA A 453 1.36 21.74 -2.25
C ALA A 453 0.10 22.63 -2.14
N ARG A 454 0.26 23.94 -1.97
CA ARG A 454 -0.84 24.92 -1.94
C ARG A 454 -1.80 24.78 -3.12
N THR A 455 -1.32 24.43 -4.32
CA THR A 455 -2.15 24.32 -5.52
C THR A 455 -3.21 23.22 -5.42
N LEU A 456 -2.97 22.21 -4.57
CA LEU A 456 -3.93 21.17 -4.21
C LEU A 456 -4.68 21.54 -2.93
N VAL A 457 -3.95 21.88 -1.86
CA VAL A 457 -4.47 22.09 -0.50
C VAL A 457 -5.59 23.12 -0.45
N ARG A 458 -5.46 24.23 -1.21
CA ARG A 458 -6.44 25.31 -1.18
C ARG A 458 -7.83 24.92 -1.69
N ARG A 459 -7.90 23.88 -2.54
CA ARG A 459 -9.14 23.39 -3.18
C ARG A 459 -9.81 22.26 -2.40
N LEU A 460 -9.25 21.89 -1.26
CA LEU A 460 -9.77 20.89 -0.33
C LEU A 460 -10.35 21.58 0.91
N ILE A 461 -11.35 20.92 1.51
CA ILE A 461 -11.97 21.35 2.76
C ILE A 461 -11.16 20.74 3.92
N TRP A 462 -10.83 21.56 4.91
CA TRP A 462 -10.03 21.16 6.09
C TRP A 462 -10.81 21.44 7.36
N GLU A 463 -10.62 20.62 8.38
CA GLU A 463 -11.14 20.87 9.74
C GLU A 463 -9.99 21.27 10.64
N ILE A 464 -10.10 22.43 11.28
CA ILE A 464 -9.12 22.93 12.26
C ILE A 464 -9.78 22.93 13.62
N GLU A 465 -9.12 22.34 14.61
CA GLU A 465 -9.56 22.37 16.01
C GLU A 465 -9.28 23.75 16.60
N ILE A 466 -10.33 24.52 16.85
CA ILE A 466 -10.22 25.90 17.37
C ILE A 466 -10.33 25.97 18.90
N ALA A 467 -10.90 24.92 19.50
CA ALA A 467 -10.93 24.63 20.92
C ALA A 467 -11.08 23.10 21.10
N PRO A 468 -10.78 22.52 22.28
CA PRO A 468 -10.84 21.08 22.48
C PRO A 468 -12.19 20.47 22.06
N GLY A 469 -12.17 19.62 21.03
CA GLY A 469 -13.36 18.98 20.44
C GLY A 469 -14.22 19.88 19.54
N GLU A 470 -13.90 21.17 19.41
CA GLU A 470 -14.58 22.12 18.52
C GLU A 470 -13.80 22.27 17.21
N TRP A 471 -14.37 21.73 16.14
CA TRP A 471 -13.76 21.72 14.81
C TRP A 471 -14.46 22.69 13.88
N ARG A 472 -13.67 23.52 13.19
CA ARG A 472 -14.15 24.43 12.16
C ARG A 472 -13.69 24.00 10.77
N ALA A 473 -14.66 23.75 9.89
CA ALA A 473 -14.39 23.45 8.49
C ALA A 473 -14.06 24.72 7.70
N VAL A 474 -13.03 24.67 6.85
CA VAL A 474 -12.54 25.79 6.04
C VAL A 474 -12.15 25.33 4.63
N LEU A 475 -12.30 26.20 3.65
CA LEU A 475 -11.85 25.99 2.26
C LEU A 475 -10.94 27.15 1.87
N PRO A 476 -9.60 26.99 1.85
CA PRO A 476 -8.70 28.14 1.71
C PRO A 476 -8.88 28.94 0.40
N GLU A 477 -9.41 28.33 -0.67
CA GLU A 477 -9.70 29.01 -1.95
C GLU A 477 -10.79 30.09 -1.83
N THR A 478 -11.65 30.07 -0.81
CA THR A 478 -12.72 31.09 -0.66
C THR A 478 -12.20 32.46 -0.22
N GLY A 479 -10.93 32.55 0.19
CA GLY A 479 -10.34 33.79 0.68
C GLY A 479 -10.83 34.21 2.07
N GLU A 480 -11.56 33.35 2.77
CA GLU A 480 -11.82 33.52 4.20
C GLU A 480 -10.51 33.42 4.97
N HIS A 481 -10.34 34.29 5.98
CA HIS A 481 -9.18 34.20 6.85
C HIS A 481 -9.23 32.86 7.58
N LEU A 482 -8.08 32.17 7.59
CA LEU A 482 -7.95 30.96 8.37
C LEU A 482 -8.22 31.28 9.86
N PRO A 483 -8.86 30.37 10.61
CA PRO A 483 -9.12 30.54 12.02
C PRO A 483 -7.84 30.83 12.80
N ASP A 484 -7.95 31.70 13.81
CA ASP A 484 -6.86 31.89 14.77
C ASP A 484 -6.87 30.71 15.75
N ALA A 485 -5.89 29.83 15.62
CA ALA A 485 -5.72 28.63 16.43
C ALA A 485 -4.22 28.42 16.74
N PRO A 486 -3.88 27.79 17.88
CA PRO A 486 -2.49 27.48 18.23
C PRO A 486 -1.77 26.66 17.16
N ASP A 487 -0.44 26.79 17.06
CA ASP A 487 0.36 26.05 16.05
C ASP A 487 0.36 24.53 16.29
N ASP A 488 0.16 24.10 17.53
CA ASP A 488 0.04 22.69 17.93
C ASP A 488 -1.40 22.17 17.85
N ALA A 489 -2.38 23.01 17.49
CA ALA A 489 -3.76 22.59 17.30
C ALA A 489 -3.88 21.54 16.18
N SER A 490 -4.89 20.69 16.27
CA SER A 490 -5.12 19.64 15.29
C SER A 490 -5.71 20.20 14.00
N VAL A 491 -5.19 19.79 12.85
CA VAL A 491 -5.84 19.97 11.55
C VAL A 491 -5.91 18.65 10.81
N ARG A 492 -7.06 18.40 10.17
CA ARG A 492 -7.29 17.18 9.38
C ARG A 492 -8.10 17.48 8.12
N LEU A 493 -8.11 16.54 7.20
CA LEU A 493 -8.92 16.63 6.00
C LEU A 493 -10.39 16.40 6.36
N TRP A 494 -11.29 17.27 5.89
CA TRP A 494 -12.72 17.13 6.13
C TRP A 494 -13.27 15.90 5.38
N HIS A 495 -14.21 15.19 6.01
CA HIS A 495 -14.88 14.03 5.43
C HIS A 495 -16.39 14.10 5.68
N PRO A 496 -17.25 13.80 4.67
CA PRO A 496 -18.69 13.99 4.81
C PRO A 496 -19.32 13.08 5.88
N LEU A 497 -18.70 11.93 6.21
CA LEU A 497 -19.13 11.04 7.32
C LEU A 497 -19.18 11.76 8.69
N ARG A 498 -18.41 12.84 8.89
CA ARG A 498 -18.36 13.60 10.14
C ARG A 498 -19.33 14.78 10.17
N SER A 499 -20.07 15.01 9.10
CA SER A 499 -20.91 16.19 8.95
C SER A 499 -22.35 15.80 8.69
N ASP A 500 -23.28 16.63 9.16
CA ASP A 500 -24.67 16.48 8.82
C ASP A 500 -24.93 16.76 7.32
N LEU A 501 -26.08 16.30 6.84
CA LEU A 501 -26.47 16.41 5.43
C LEU A 501 -26.62 17.86 4.95
N HIS A 502 -27.02 18.79 5.83
CA HIS A 502 -27.16 20.20 5.47
C HIS A 502 -25.79 20.82 5.20
N THR A 503 -24.82 20.59 6.08
CA THR A 503 -23.43 21.01 5.93
C THR A 503 -22.79 20.42 4.67
N VAL A 504 -22.99 19.12 4.41
CA VAL A 504 -22.50 18.47 3.18
C VAL A 504 -23.08 19.11 1.92
N ARG A 505 -24.40 19.40 1.91
CA ARG A 505 -25.07 20.08 0.78
C ARG A 505 -24.52 21.49 0.58
N ALA A 506 -24.34 22.25 1.65
CA ALA A 506 -23.79 23.61 1.58
C ALA A 506 -22.39 23.62 0.94
N TRP A 507 -21.51 22.68 1.31
CA TRP A 507 -20.20 22.54 0.66
C TRP A 507 -20.31 22.22 -0.83
N ARG A 508 -21.18 21.28 -1.21
CA ARG A 508 -21.40 20.91 -2.62
C ARG A 508 -21.92 22.08 -3.45
N ASP A 509 -22.84 22.86 -2.90
CA ASP A 509 -23.42 24.04 -3.54
C ASP A 509 -22.35 25.13 -3.72
N LEU A 510 -21.59 25.44 -2.66
CA LEU A 510 -20.49 26.41 -2.70
C LEU A 510 -19.43 26.05 -3.74
N LEU A 511 -18.97 24.79 -3.77
CA LEU A 511 -17.97 24.31 -4.74
C LEU A 511 -18.47 24.47 -6.18
N THR A 512 -19.75 24.17 -6.43
CA THR A 512 -20.35 24.28 -7.75
C THR A 512 -20.54 25.75 -8.18
N GLU A 513 -21.03 26.60 -7.28
CA GLU A 513 -21.26 28.03 -7.53
C GLU A 513 -19.94 28.77 -7.79
N ARG A 514 -18.90 28.49 -7.00
CA ARG A 514 -17.57 29.08 -7.14
C ARG A 514 -16.73 28.41 -8.24
N ARG A 515 -17.23 27.34 -8.87
CA ARG A 515 -16.51 26.53 -9.87
C ARG A 515 -15.15 26.03 -9.36
N ILE A 516 -15.09 25.64 -8.08
CA ILE A 516 -13.90 25.07 -7.46
C ILE A 516 -13.90 23.57 -7.75
N ARG A 517 -12.92 23.11 -8.53
CA ARG A 517 -12.71 21.69 -8.81
C ARG A 517 -11.81 21.07 -7.76
N GLN A 518 -12.36 20.12 -6.99
CA GLN A 518 -11.61 19.41 -5.97
C GLN A 518 -10.63 18.41 -6.63
N PRO A 519 -9.40 18.29 -6.10
CA PRO A 519 -8.40 17.34 -6.59
C PRO A 519 -8.84 15.87 -6.57
N PHE A 520 -9.74 15.48 -5.65
CA PHE A 520 -10.45 14.20 -5.61
C PHE A 520 -11.87 14.41 -5.08
N LYS A 521 -12.72 13.38 -5.14
CA LYS A 521 -14.07 13.43 -4.53
C LYS A 521 -13.96 13.57 -3.02
N GLN A 522 -14.22 14.76 -2.50
CA GLN A 522 -14.26 15.02 -1.06
C GLN A 522 -15.68 15.39 -0.61
N ALA A 523 -16.24 16.51 -1.07
CA ALA A 523 -17.63 16.90 -0.74
C ALA A 523 -18.67 15.95 -1.34
N PHE A 524 -18.39 15.42 -2.54
CA PHE A 524 -19.22 14.43 -3.24
C PHE A 524 -18.75 13.00 -2.99
N ARG A 525 -17.98 12.77 -1.92
CA ARG A 525 -17.48 11.44 -1.59
C ARG A 525 -18.63 10.56 -1.12
N GLU A 526 -18.63 9.34 -1.63
CA GLU A 526 -19.53 8.26 -1.23
C GLU A 526 -19.25 7.86 0.23
N ILE A 527 -20.30 7.60 1.01
CA ILE A 527 -20.19 7.15 2.41
C ILE A 527 -20.87 5.79 2.55
N TYR A 528 -20.18 4.84 3.17
CA TYR A 528 -20.73 3.52 3.47
C TYR A 528 -20.79 3.36 4.99
N LEU A 529 -22.01 3.28 5.51
CA LEU A 529 -22.29 2.95 6.90
C LEU A 529 -22.52 1.45 7.04
N LEU A 530 -22.25 0.92 8.23
CA LEU A 530 -22.61 -0.45 8.58
C LEU A 530 -24.13 -0.61 8.51
N THR A 531 -24.60 -1.66 7.83
CA THR A 531 -26.01 -1.95 7.63
C THR A 531 -26.50 -3.05 8.58
N PRO A 532 -27.82 -3.15 8.85
CA PRO A 532 -28.37 -4.23 9.66
C PRO A 532 -28.09 -5.65 9.11
N ALA A 533 -27.91 -5.80 7.80
CA ALA A 533 -27.52 -7.08 7.20
C ALA A 533 -26.08 -7.46 7.57
N GLU A 534 -25.18 -6.48 7.59
CA GLU A 534 -23.78 -6.66 7.98
C GLU A 534 -23.62 -6.87 9.49
N GLU A 535 -24.52 -6.31 10.31
CA GLU A 535 -24.61 -6.64 11.74
C GLU A 535 -24.99 -8.10 11.98
N GLN A 536 -25.82 -8.70 11.10
CA GLN A 536 -26.24 -10.10 11.20
C GLN A 536 -25.13 -11.07 10.80
N THR A 537 -24.45 -10.80 9.67
CA THR A 537 -23.32 -11.62 9.20
C THR A 537 -22.08 -11.44 10.07
N ARG A 538 -21.99 -10.33 10.80
CA ARG A 538 -20.99 -9.97 11.82
C ARG A 538 -19.57 -9.78 11.30
N VAL A 539 -19.01 -10.72 10.55
CA VAL A 539 -17.58 -10.73 10.15
C VAL A 539 -17.35 -10.52 8.65
N TYR A 540 -18.41 -10.48 7.84
CA TYR A 540 -18.30 -10.27 6.40
C TYR A 540 -19.47 -9.48 5.81
N SER A 541 -19.23 -8.76 4.72
CA SER A 541 -20.27 -8.04 3.97
C SER A 541 -20.50 -8.70 2.61
N ASN A 542 -21.77 -8.95 2.27
CA ASN A 542 -22.19 -9.43 0.94
C ASN A 542 -22.66 -8.30 0.03
N ARG A 543 -22.43 -7.02 0.40
CA ARG A 543 -22.94 -5.85 -0.34
C ARG A 543 -22.51 -5.82 -1.81
N PHE A 544 -21.36 -6.41 -2.11
CA PHE A 544 -20.73 -6.44 -3.43
C PHE A 544 -20.55 -7.85 -3.99
N ALA A 545 -21.21 -8.84 -3.40
CA ALA A 545 -21.17 -10.22 -3.86
C ALA A 545 -22.10 -10.45 -5.06
N ALA A 546 -21.92 -11.59 -5.73
CA ALA A 546 -22.77 -12.06 -6.82
C ALA A 546 -22.79 -11.17 -8.07
N HIS A 547 -21.66 -10.53 -8.40
CA HIS A 547 -21.45 -9.89 -9.70
C HIS A 547 -20.47 -10.67 -10.57
N LEU A 548 -20.85 -10.91 -11.82
CA LEU A 548 -19.92 -11.29 -12.88
C LEU A 548 -19.23 -10.02 -13.38
N VAL A 549 -17.90 -10.03 -13.39
CA VAL A 549 -17.07 -8.87 -13.69
C VAL A 549 -16.00 -9.16 -14.75
N ARG A 550 -15.62 -8.13 -15.52
CA ARG A 550 -14.45 -8.21 -16.42
C ARG A 550 -13.15 -8.26 -15.61
N TYR A 551 -12.64 -9.46 -15.38
CA TYR A 551 -11.55 -9.71 -14.42
C TYR A 551 -10.26 -8.93 -14.73
N ARG A 552 -9.82 -8.88 -15.99
CA ARG A 552 -8.60 -8.14 -16.37
C ARG A 552 -8.66 -6.66 -16.02
N THR A 553 -9.84 -6.06 -16.14
CA THR A 553 -10.08 -4.66 -15.78
C THR A 553 -10.12 -4.52 -14.26
N MET A 554 -10.81 -5.41 -13.56
CA MET A 554 -10.89 -5.38 -12.09
C MET A 554 -9.51 -5.50 -11.45
N ARG A 555 -8.69 -6.46 -11.90
CA ARG A 555 -7.32 -6.65 -11.42
C ARG A 555 -6.41 -5.45 -11.70
N ALA A 556 -6.63 -4.73 -12.80
CA ALA A 556 -5.91 -3.49 -13.07
C ALA A 556 -6.30 -2.37 -12.09
N LEU A 557 -7.57 -2.33 -11.66
CA LEU A 557 -8.04 -1.40 -10.63
C LEU A 557 -7.47 -1.72 -9.25
N PHE A 558 -7.41 -3.01 -8.86
CA PHE A 558 -6.77 -3.44 -7.61
C PHE A 558 -5.37 -2.84 -7.46
N ARG A 559 -4.51 -3.07 -8.47
CA ARG A 559 -3.14 -2.54 -8.48
C ARG A 559 -3.09 -1.01 -8.42
N THR A 560 -4.06 -0.33 -9.02
CA THR A 560 -4.12 1.15 -9.03
C THR A 560 -4.51 1.72 -7.67
N ARG A 561 -5.31 0.98 -6.90
CA ARG A 561 -5.76 1.30 -5.54
C ARG A 561 -4.88 0.70 -4.43
N GLY A 562 -3.76 0.09 -4.77
CA GLY A 562 -2.83 -0.50 -3.78
C GLY A 562 -3.25 -1.88 -3.24
N TRP A 563 -4.25 -2.53 -3.83
CA TRP A 563 -4.65 -3.89 -3.51
C TRP A 563 -3.75 -4.91 -4.21
N ARG A 564 -3.47 -6.02 -3.52
CA ARG A 564 -2.70 -7.16 -4.01
C ARG A 564 -3.64 -8.33 -4.23
N SER A 565 -3.43 -9.03 -5.32
CA SER A 565 -4.20 -10.23 -5.66
C SER A 565 -3.32 -11.06 -6.60
N ASP A 566 -3.33 -12.36 -6.38
CA ASP A 566 -2.75 -13.32 -7.29
C ASP A 566 -3.54 -13.33 -8.62
N ARG A 567 -3.12 -14.17 -9.56
CA ARG A 567 -3.81 -14.26 -10.83
C ARG A 567 -4.78 -15.44 -10.76
N LEU A 568 -6.06 -15.17 -10.91
CA LEU A 568 -7.06 -16.18 -11.27
C LEU A 568 -6.78 -16.81 -12.64
N GLY A 569 -7.10 -18.09 -12.77
CA GLY A 569 -7.15 -18.81 -14.03
C GLY A 569 -7.35 -20.31 -13.85
N PRO A 570 -7.40 -21.07 -14.96
CA PRO A 570 -7.90 -22.45 -14.98
C PRO A 570 -6.85 -23.50 -14.52
N TRP A 571 -5.91 -23.12 -13.66
CA TRP A 571 -4.90 -24.03 -13.10
C TRP A 571 -5.20 -24.30 -11.63
N ASP A 572 -4.64 -25.39 -11.10
CA ASP A 572 -4.84 -25.79 -9.70
C ASP A 572 -4.49 -24.64 -8.73
N GLY A 573 -5.44 -24.26 -7.88
CA GLY A 573 -5.31 -23.13 -6.94
C GLY A 573 -5.42 -21.74 -7.58
N GLY A 574 -5.88 -21.64 -8.83
CA GLY A 574 -6.15 -20.38 -9.53
C GLY A 574 -7.65 -20.05 -9.66
N ASP A 575 -8.53 -20.89 -9.12
CA ASP A 575 -9.99 -20.79 -9.20
C ASP A 575 -10.58 -19.72 -8.25
N GLY A 576 -9.87 -19.37 -7.19
CA GLY A 576 -10.28 -18.33 -6.24
C GLY A 576 -9.12 -17.56 -5.66
N ASP A 577 -9.37 -16.30 -5.28
CA ASP A 577 -8.40 -15.46 -4.58
C ASP A 577 -9.12 -14.39 -3.73
N ALA A 578 -8.40 -13.85 -2.75
CA ALA A 578 -8.81 -12.68 -1.98
C ALA A 578 -7.90 -11.51 -2.33
N ALA A 579 -8.44 -10.51 -3.02
CA ALA A 579 -7.71 -9.27 -3.17
C ALA A 579 -7.58 -8.62 -1.79
N GLU A 580 -6.36 -8.34 -1.36
CA GLU A 580 -6.07 -7.79 -0.03
C GLU A 580 -5.46 -6.39 -0.09
N ARG A 581 -5.82 -5.55 0.87
CA ARG A 581 -5.14 -4.28 1.14
C ARG A 581 -4.93 -4.10 2.63
N THR A 582 -3.71 -3.70 2.98
CA THR A 582 -3.36 -3.31 4.35
C THR A 582 -3.59 -1.80 4.51
N LEU A 583 -4.31 -1.40 5.54
CA LEU A 583 -4.80 -0.04 5.81
C LEU A 583 -4.40 0.41 7.23
N ALA A 584 -4.67 1.68 7.57
CA ALA A 584 -4.44 2.23 8.91
C ALA A 584 -3.03 1.99 9.45
N ALA A 585 -2.00 2.40 8.70
CA ALA A 585 -0.59 2.15 9.05
C ALA A 585 -0.25 0.67 9.35
N GLY A 586 -1.03 -0.25 8.78
CA GLY A 586 -0.90 -1.69 8.89
C GLY A 586 -1.46 -2.33 10.15
N GLU A 587 -2.41 -1.67 10.78
CA GLU A 587 -3.24 -2.25 11.84
C GLU A 587 -4.44 -3.05 11.31
N TRP A 588 -4.90 -2.73 10.10
CA TRP A 588 -6.09 -3.36 9.51
C TRP A 588 -5.77 -3.93 8.13
N ARG A 589 -6.45 -5.02 7.78
CA ARG A 589 -6.40 -5.62 6.45
C ARG A 589 -7.82 -5.88 5.99
N VAL A 590 -8.10 -5.54 4.74
CA VAL A 590 -9.37 -5.84 4.08
C VAL A 590 -9.14 -6.87 2.98
N HIS A 591 -10.08 -7.80 2.84
CA HIS A 591 -10.11 -8.84 1.82
C HIS A 591 -11.37 -8.70 0.98
N PHE A 592 -11.24 -8.78 -0.33
CA PHE A 592 -12.35 -8.86 -1.29
C PHE A 592 -12.23 -10.15 -2.08
N PHE A 593 -13.13 -11.10 -1.81
CA PHE A 593 -13.10 -12.43 -2.37
C PHE A 593 -13.66 -12.43 -3.79
N HIS A 594 -13.02 -13.19 -4.67
CA HIS A 594 -13.45 -13.36 -6.05
C HIS A 594 -12.98 -14.69 -6.60
N SER A 595 -13.76 -15.27 -7.50
CA SER A 595 -13.48 -16.56 -8.13
C SER A 595 -13.49 -16.46 -9.64
N TRP A 596 -12.75 -17.35 -10.30
CA TRP A 596 -12.75 -17.47 -11.74
C TRP A 596 -14.12 -17.95 -12.21
N ALA A 597 -14.73 -17.22 -13.15
CA ALA A 597 -16.02 -17.59 -13.74
C ALA A 597 -15.78 -18.02 -15.20
N ASP A 598 -15.79 -19.34 -15.45
CA ASP A 598 -15.42 -19.93 -16.75
C ASP A 598 -16.60 -20.02 -17.71
N TRP A 599 -17.04 -18.91 -18.30
CA TRP A 599 -17.97 -18.96 -19.44
C TRP A 599 -17.21 -19.14 -20.74
N SER A 600 -17.71 -20.02 -21.60
CA SER A 600 -17.12 -20.56 -22.84
C SER A 600 -16.74 -19.57 -23.96
N GLY A 601 -16.53 -18.28 -23.64
CA GLY A 601 -16.10 -17.23 -24.56
C GLY A 601 -14.67 -16.73 -24.32
N ASP A 602 -14.19 -15.84 -25.21
CA ASP A 602 -12.82 -15.28 -25.20
C ASP A 602 -12.54 -14.28 -24.05
N GLU A 603 -13.52 -13.97 -23.19
CA GLU A 603 -13.42 -12.94 -22.17
C GLU A 603 -13.16 -13.52 -20.77
N GLU A 604 -12.04 -13.13 -20.14
CA GLU A 604 -11.72 -13.53 -18.75
C GLU A 604 -12.66 -12.85 -17.75
N LEU A 605 -13.56 -13.63 -17.14
CA LEU A 605 -14.52 -13.18 -16.13
C LEU A 605 -14.17 -13.68 -14.74
N ALA A 606 -14.65 -12.95 -13.73
CA ALA A 606 -14.64 -13.40 -12.35
C ALA A 606 -16.04 -13.21 -11.74
N SER A 607 -16.39 -14.04 -10.76
CA SER A 607 -17.47 -13.78 -9.84
C SER A 607 -16.92 -13.09 -8.59
N THR A 608 -17.72 -12.23 -7.99
CA THR A 608 -17.38 -11.47 -6.78
C THR A 608 -18.10 -12.06 -5.58
N ASP A 609 -17.43 -12.04 -4.44
CA ASP A 609 -17.96 -12.59 -3.19
C ASP A 609 -17.74 -11.58 -2.04
N ARG A 610 -17.83 -12.07 -0.80
CA ARG A 610 -17.77 -11.32 0.45
C ARG A 610 -16.57 -10.37 0.58
N VAL A 611 -16.75 -9.34 1.40
CA VAL A 611 -15.69 -8.48 1.94
C VAL A 611 -15.45 -8.82 3.41
N ARG A 612 -14.21 -8.99 3.83
CA ARG A 612 -13.82 -9.26 5.23
C ARG A 612 -12.75 -8.31 5.73
N PHE A 613 -12.67 -8.16 7.04
CA PHE A 613 -11.65 -7.36 7.70
C PHE A 613 -10.90 -8.20 8.74
N GLU A 614 -9.60 -7.97 8.82
CA GLU A 614 -8.74 -8.49 9.86
C GLU A 614 -8.08 -7.34 10.59
N ARG A 615 -7.91 -7.50 11.90
CA ARG A 615 -7.15 -6.60 12.75
C ARG A 615 -5.85 -7.26 13.16
N ARG A 616 -4.79 -6.48 13.19
CA ARG A 616 -3.51 -6.92 13.73
C ARG A 616 -3.53 -6.86 15.25
N VAL A 617 -3.43 -8.02 15.90
CA VAL A 617 -3.39 -8.16 17.36
C VAL A 617 -2.11 -8.88 17.74
N GLU A 618 -1.28 -8.23 18.56
CA GLU A 618 0.02 -8.72 19.04
C GLU A 618 1.01 -9.12 17.93
N GLY A 619 0.77 -8.74 16.67
CA GLY A 619 1.63 -9.02 15.52
C GLY A 619 1.06 -10.01 14.50
N ALA A 620 -0.04 -10.71 14.82
CA ALA A 620 -0.76 -11.61 13.91
C ALA A 620 -2.06 -10.98 13.41
N TRP A 621 -2.54 -11.41 12.24
CA TRP A 621 -3.85 -11.03 11.71
C TRP A 621 -4.94 -11.89 12.35
N ARG A 622 -6.04 -11.26 12.73
CA ARG A 622 -7.22 -11.92 13.30
C ARG A 622 -8.46 -11.38 12.62
N GLU A 623 -9.38 -12.25 12.21
CA GLU A 623 -10.68 -11.84 11.70
C GLU A 623 -11.38 -10.91 12.71
N ALA A 624 -11.90 -9.80 12.22
CA ALA A 624 -12.51 -8.77 13.05
C ALA A 624 -14.00 -8.63 12.73
N PRO A 625 -14.87 -8.51 13.75
CA PRO A 625 -16.25 -8.10 13.56
C PRO A 625 -16.32 -6.76 12.80
N LEU A 626 -17.24 -6.63 11.84
CA LEU A 626 -17.45 -5.41 11.06
C LEU A 626 -17.82 -4.21 11.96
N ALA A 627 -18.47 -4.47 13.09
CA ALA A 627 -18.81 -3.44 14.09
C ALA A 627 -17.57 -2.85 14.81
N ASP A 628 -16.45 -3.58 14.84
CA ASP A 628 -15.20 -3.13 15.45
C ASP A 628 -14.31 -2.35 14.48
N VAL A 629 -14.65 -2.36 13.18
CA VAL A 629 -13.91 -1.64 12.13
C VAL A 629 -14.19 -0.14 12.27
N PRO A 630 -13.17 0.74 12.31
CA PRO A 630 -13.38 2.18 12.36
C PRO A 630 -14.29 2.65 11.21
N PRO A 631 -15.36 3.43 11.46
CA PRO A 631 -16.35 3.77 10.43
C PRO A 631 -15.78 4.43 9.18
N LEU A 632 -14.76 5.29 9.35
CA LEU A 632 -14.08 5.91 8.22
C LEU A 632 -13.28 4.89 7.41
N LEU A 633 -12.54 3.99 8.07
CA LEU A 633 -11.80 2.92 7.40
C LEU A 633 -12.75 1.98 6.64
N PHE A 634 -13.86 1.58 7.26
CA PHE A 634 -14.89 0.78 6.62
C PHE A 634 -15.43 1.48 5.36
N SER A 635 -15.83 2.75 5.49
CA SER A 635 -16.34 3.53 4.35
C SER A 635 -15.34 3.62 3.20
N GLU A 636 -14.07 3.87 3.50
CA GLU A 636 -13.00 3.98 2.51
C GLU A 636 -12.68 2.65 1.81
N ALA A 637 -12.66 1.55 2.56
CA ALA A 637 -12.46 0.22 2.00
C ALA A 637 -13.63 -0.21 1.11
N MET A 638 -14.87 0.01 1.56
CA MET A 638 -16.07 -0.30 0.77
C MET A 638 -16.16 0.55 -0.50
N ARG A 639 -15.69 1.80 -0.46
CA ARG A 639 -15.57 2.68 -1.63
C ARG A 639 -14.59 2.16 -2.69
N ASP A 640 -13.50 1.52 -2.26
CA ASP A 640 -12.60 0.82 -3.19
C ASP A 640 -13.32 -0.34 -3.88
N VAL A 641 -14.05 -1.16 -3.11
CA VAL A 641 -14.79 -2.32 -3.63
C VAL A 641 -15.92 -1.90 -4.57
N ASP A 642 -16.69 -0.86 -4.24
CA ASP A 642 -17.72 -0.30 -5.14
C ASP A 642 -17.10 0.21 -6.45
N LEU A 643 -15.90 0.81 -6.42
CA LEU A 643 -15.22 1.17 -7.67
C LEU A 643 -14.89 -0.07 -8.51
N PHE A 644 -14.41 -1.14 -7.90
CA PHE A 644 -14.08 -2.38 -8.60
C PHE A 644 -15.32 -2.95 -9.27
N VAL A 645 -16.39 -3.18 -8.52
CA VAL A 645 -17.63 -3.76 -9.02
C VAL A 645 -18.34 -2.80 -9.98
N GLY A 646 -18.54 -1.54 -9.60
CA GLY A 646 -19.27 -0.54 -10.39
C GLY A 646 -18.64 -0.24 -11.76
N VAL A 647 -17.32 -0.43 -11.93
CA VAL A 647 -16.66 -0.26 -13.24
C VAL A 647 -16.70 -1.54 -14.09
N THR A 648 -16.76 -2.72 -13.47
CA THR A 648 -16.46 -3.99 -14.14
C THR A 648 -17.61 -4.98 -14.21
N SER A 649 -18.65 -4.79 -13.40
CA SER A 649 -19.86 -5.62 -13.39
C SER A 649 -20.54 -5.60 -14.76
N ILE A 650 -20.83 -6.79 -15.27
CA ILE A 650 -21.57 -7.01 -16.52
C ILE A 650 -22.97 -7.59 -16.28
N ALA A 651 -23.12 -8.40 -15.23
CA ALA A 651 -24.37 -9.04 -14.84
C ALA A 651 -24.28 -9.50 -13.37
N ALA A 652 -25.41 -9.90 -12.80
CA ALA A 652 -25.41 -10.70 -11.58
C ALA A 652 -24.96 -12.14 -11.89
N ASP A 653 -24.31 -12.81 -10.94
CA ASP A 653 -23.85 -14.20 -11.07
C ASP A 653 -24.96 -15.21 -10.72
N PRO A 654 -25.44 -16.01 -11.68
CA PRO A 654 -26.57 -16.93 -11.49
C PRO A 654 -26.27 -18.07 -10.54
N ASP A 655 -24.99 -18.41 -10.44
CA ASP A 655 -24.52 -19.58 -9.73
C ASP A 655 -23.97 -19.23 -8.35
N TRP A 656 -23.92 -17.93 -8.00
CA TRP A 656 -23.50 -17.50 -6.67
C TRP A 656 -24.49 -17.94 -5.59
N ASN A 657 -23.95 -18.55 -4.54
CA ASN A 657 -24.71 -19.00 -3.38
C ASN A 657 -23.98 -18.68 -2.08
N ASP A 658 -24.67 -18.07 -1.11
CA ASP A 658 -24.15 -17.70 0.22
C ASP A 658 -23.99 -18.91 1.17
N GLY A 659 -23.92 -20.13 0.64
CA GLY A 659 -23.97 -21.37 1.43
C GLY A 659 -25.36 -21.76 1.98
N GLY A 660 -26.44 -21.14 1.49
CA GLY A 660 -27.85 -21.46 1.83
C GLY A 660 -28.64 -22.05 0.65
N PRO A 661 -29.95 -22.34 0.78
CA PRO A 661 -30.76 -22.76 -0.38
C PRO A 661 -30.88 -21.61 -1.39
N GLY A 662 -30.12 -21.71 -2.48
CA GLY A 662 -29.97 -20.69 -3.51
C GLY A 662 -31.26 -20.45 -4.30
N ARG A 663 -31.85 -19.25 -4.16
CA ARG A 663 -32.76 -18.61 -5.13
C ARG A 663 -33.33 -17.24 -4.72
N THR A 664 -32.87 -16.59 -3.65
CA THR A 664 -33.51 -15.36 -3.11
C THR A 664 -32.78 -14.05 -3.38
N TYR A 665 -31.57 -14.06 -3.96
CA TYR A 665 -30.84 -12.84 -4.32
C TYR A 665 -31.27 -12.27 -5.69
N TRP A 666 -31.61 -13.14 -6.65
CA TRP A 666 -31.96 -12.82 -8.04
C TRP A 666 -33.13 -11.85 -8.19
N GLU A 667 -34.14 -11.95 -7.33
CA GLU A 667 -35.32 -11.06 -7.36
C GLU A 667 -35.06 -9.70 -6.67
N ARG A 668 -33.95 -9.53 -5.94
CA ARG A 668 -33.61 -8.29 -5.22
C ARG A 668 -32.59 -7.42 -5.96
N ALA A 669 -31.62 -8.01 -6.65
CA ALA A 669 -30.53 -7.26 -7.32
C ALA A 669 -31.01 -6.43 -8.53
N SER A 670 -31.94 -6.94 -9.34
CA SER A 670 -32.54 -6.19 -10.47
C SER A 670 -33.46 -5.03 -10.01
N PHE A 671 -33.84 -5.01 -8.73
CA PHE A 671 -34.64 -3.94 -8.10
C PHE A 671 -33.82 -3.06 -7.12
N ALA A 672 -32.54 -3.37 -6.87
CA ALA A 672 -31.71 -2.76 -5.84
C ALA A 672 -31.46 -1.26 -6.06
N ALA A 673 -31.43 -0.49 -4.96
CA ALA A 673 -31.17 0.96 -4.97
C ALA A 673 -29.88 1.34 -5.74
N LEU A 674 -29.76 2.61 -6.16
CA LEU A 674 -28.50 3.09 -6.75
C LEU A 674 -27.34 2.78 -5.81
N THR A 675 -26.20 2.32 -6.36
CA THR A 675 -24.95 2.30 -5.59
C THR A 675 -24.61 3.72 -5.14
N GLU A 676 -23.90 3.85 -4.04
CA GLU A 676 -23.55 5.13 -3.43
C GLU A 676 -22.78 6.02 -4.42
N SER A 677 -21.95 5.42 -5.30
CA SER A 677 -21.29 6.11 -6.42
C SER A 677 -22.27 6.68 -7.45
N ALA A 678 -23.37 5.99 -7.73
CA ALA A 678 -24.37 6.46 -8.68
C ALA A 678 -25.26 7.58 -8.08
N GLU A 679 -25.51 7.56 -6.76
CA GLU A 679 -26.16 8.68 -6.07
C GLU A 679 -25.30 9.94 -6.07
N ALA A 680 -24.00 9.84 -5.76
CA ALA A 680 -23.07 10.97 -5.83
C ALA A 680 -23.04 11.61 -7.23
N ARG A 681 -23.12 10.79 -8.30
CA ARG A 681 -23.23 11.27 -9.68
C ARG A 681 -24.58 11.92 -9.95
N ARG A 682 -25.69 11.35 -9.47
CA ARG A 682 -27.03 11.94 -9.59
C ARG A 682 -27.06 13.34 -8.99
N GLU A 683 -26.53 13.50 -7.77
CA GLU A 683 -26.48 14.79 -7.08
C GLU A 683 -25.57 15.82 -7.77
N ALA A 684 -24.45 15.38 -8.36
CA ALA A 684 -23.61 16.24 -9.19
C ALA A 684 -24.36 16.68 -10.46
N LEU A 685 -25.03 15.75 -11.15
CA LEU A 685 -25.82 16.05 -12.34
C LEU A 685 -26.98 17.00 -12.06
N GLN A 686 -27.71 16.84 -10.95
CA GLN A 686 -28.77 17.77 -10.54
C GLN A 686 -28.30 19.23 -10.48
N ARG A 687 -27.04 19.45 -10.09
CA ARG A 687 -26.44 20.79 -9.97
C ARG A 687 -25.81 21.31 -11.26
N ILE A 688 -25.31 20.42 -12.10
CA ILE A 688 -24.61 20.75 -13.35
C ILE A 688 -25.60 20.92 -14.51
N LEU A 689 -26.54 19.97 -14.68
CA LEU A 689 -27.47 19.90 -15.82
C LEU A 689 -28.21 21.21 -16.10
N PRO A 690 -28.78 21.94 -15.10
CA PRO A 690 -29.50 23.19 -15.36
C PRO A 690 -28.65 24.29 -16.00
N ARG A 691 -27.32 24.17 -15.94
CA ARG A 691 -26.36 25.13 -16.49
C ARG A 691 -25.83 24.71 -17.87
N LEU A 692 -26.28 23.57 -18.41
CA LEU A 692 -25.86 23.05 -19.70
C LEU A 692 -26.80 23.49 -20.83
N LYS A 693 -26.30 23.49 -22.06
CA LYS A 693 -27.09 23.82 -23.25
C LYS A 693 -28.21 22.81 -23.57
N ILE A 694 -28.11 21.59 -23.04
CA ILE A 694 -29.05 20.49 -23.25
C ILE A 694 -30.06 20.33 -22.11
N ALA A 695 -30.14 21.32 -21.20
CA ALA A 695 -30.91 21.22 -19.97
C ALA A 695 -32.41 20.93 -20.23
N ASP A 696 -32.99 21.57 -21.23
CA ASP A 696 -34.38 21.42 -21.67
C ASP A 696 -34.68 20.05 -22.32
N ARG A 697 -33.63 19.30 -22.67
CA ARG A 697 -33.71 17.95 -23.23
C ARG A 697 -33.39 16.85 -22.21
N CYS A 698 -33.05 17.21 -20.96
CA CYS A 698 -32.60 16.27 -19.94
C CYS A 698 -33.53 16.23 -18.73
N ALA A 699 -33.84 15.03 -18.24
CA ALA A 699 -34.55 14.83 -16.98
C ALA A 699 -33.89 13.71 -16.16
N LEU A 700 -33.80 13.88 -14.84
CA LEU A 700 -33.24 12.86 -13.95
C LEU A 700 -34.36 12.03 -13.33
N ASP A 701 -34.56 10.82 -13.85
CA ASP A 701 -35.59 9.90 -13.38
C ASP A 701 -34.97 8.65 -12.74
N GLY A 702 -35.15 8.49 -11.43
CA GLY A 702 -34.59 7.39 -10.64
C GLY A 702 -33.10 7.14 -10.90
N ARG A 703 -32.80 6.04 -11.59
CA ARG A 703 -31.43 5.56 -11.86
C ARG A 703 -30.84 6.04 -13.19
N PHE A 704 -31.59 6.88 -13.91
CA PHE A 704 -31.28 7.28 -15.27
C PHE A 704 -31.22 8.80 -15.42
N LEU A 705 -30.33 9.23 -16.30
CA LEU A 705 -30.44 10.51 -16.99
C LEU A 705 -31.20 10.25 -18.29
N THR A 706 -32.45 10.67 -18.35
CA THR A 706 -33.27 10.64 -19.56
C THR A 706 -32.91 11.84 -20.44
N VAL A 707 -32.59 11.58 -21.70
CA VAL A 707 -32.17 12.56 -22.70
C VAL A 707 -33.09 12.42 -23.90
N ARG A 708 -33.87 13.45 -24.20
CA ARG A 708 -34.76 13.50 -25.35
C ARG A 708 -33.96 13.94 -26.58
N GLY A 709 -33.61 13.03 -27.47
CA GLY A 709 -33.10 13.35 -28.81
C GLY A 709 -34.23 13.73 -29.79
N ASP A 710 -33.90 13.90 -31.06
CA ASP A 710 -34.86 14.15 -32.15
C ASP A 710 -35.29 12.84 -32.86
N LEU A 711 -34.47 11.78 -32.78
CA LEU A 711 -34.79 10.43 -33.26
C LEU A 711 -35.43 9.56 -32.16
N ARG A 712 -34.89 9.59 -30.93
CA ARG A 712 -35.43 8.83 -29.77
C ARG A 712 -35.25 9.54 -28.43
N THR A 713 -35.90 9.00 -27.40
CA THR A 713 -35.55 9.27 -26.00
C THR A 713 -34.60 8.19 -25.49
N TYR A 714 -33.53 8.62 -24.82
CA TYR A 714 -32.46 7.77 -24.31
C TYR A 714 -32.39 7.83 -22.80
N ARG A 715 -32.28 6.69 -22.12
CA ARG A 715 -32.12 6.58 -20.67
C ARG A 715 -30.70 6.11 -20.36
N ILE A 716 -29.87 7.02 -19.84
CA ILE A 716 -28.47 6.73 -19.51
C ILE A 716 -28.36 6.34 -18.04
N HIS A 717 -27.97 5.10 -17.75
CA HIS A 717 -27.84 4.59 -16.38
C HIS A 717 -26.69 5.28 -15.64
N LEU A 718 -26.96 5.81 -14.43
CA LEU A 718 -26.00 6.63 -13.69
C LEU A 718 -24.82 5.84 -13.10
N GLY A 719 -24.97 4.52 -12.92
CA GLY A 719 -23.89 3.64 -12.45
C GLY A 719 -22.96 3.18 -13.58
N SER A 720 -23.52 2.67 -14.68
CA SER A 720 -22.78 2.01 -15.76
C SER A 720 -22.55 2.90 -16.99
N ALA A 721 -23.25 4.03 -17.11
CA ALA A 721 -23.35 4.83 -18.33
C ALA A 721 -23.94 4.07 -19.52
N ASN A 722 -24.61 2.95 -19.28
CA ASN A 722 -25.33 2.18 -20.30
C ASN A 722 -26.54 2.98 -20.79
N ILE A 723 -26.89 2.84 -22.07
CA ILE A 723 -27.99 3.59 -22.67
C ILE A 723 -29.08 2.59 -23.06
N LEU A 724 -30.31 2.88 -22.63
CA LEU A 724 -31.52 2.24 -23.12
C LEU A 724 -32.28 3.25 -23.98
N MET A 725 -32.96 2.80 -25.02
CA MET A 725 -33.76 3.63 -25.91
C MET A 725 -35.24 3.35 -25.66
N GLU A 726 -36.04 4.41 -25.50
CA GLU A 726 -37.49 4.27 -25.45
C GLU A 726 -38.08 4.10 -26.86
N PRO A 727 -39.24 3.41 -27.00
CA PRO A 727 -40.09 2.85 -25.93
C PRO A 727 -39.78 1.39 -25.54
N ASP A 728 -38.90 0.70 -26.25
CA ASP A 728 -38.67 -0.75 -26.11
C ASP A 728 -37.52 -1.11 -25.13
N ASP A 729 -36.91 -0.11 -24.49
CA ASP A 729 -35.71 -0.23 -23.66
C ASP A 729 -34.55 -0.94 -24.41
N SER A 730 -34.48 -0.79 -25.74
CA SER A 730 -33.43 -1.38 -26.56
C SER A 730 -32.05 -0.78 -26.20
N TYR A 731 -31.05 -1.64 -26.03
CA TYR A 731 -29.72 -1.22 -25.61
C TYR A 731 -28.96 -0.53 -26.75
N LEU A 732 -28.42 0.66 -26.47
CA LEU A 732 -27.57 1.40 -27.40
C LEU A 732 -26.11 1.38 -26.93
N CYS A 733 -25.26 0.70 -27.69
CA CYS A 733 -23.83 0.62 -27.40
C CYS A 733 -23.08 1.78 -28.07
N ILE A 734 -22.59 2.72 -27.24
CA ILE A 734 -21.70 3.79 -27.68
C ILE A 734 -20.35 3.60 -27.00
N VAL A 735 -19.34 3.25 -27.79
CA VAL A 735 -17.96 3.12 -27.34
C VAL A 735 -17.24 4.45 -27.56
N PRO A 736 -16.76 5.12 -26.50
CA PRO A 736 -16.02 6.37 -26.67
C PRO A 736 -14.71 6.11 -27.43
N ALA A 737 -14.42 6.92 -28.44
CA ALA A 737 -13.11 6.91 -29.09
C ALA A 737 -12.01 7.22 -28.06
N ARG A 738 -10.89 6.48 -28.08
CA ARG A 738 -9.74 6.61 -27.15
C ARG A 738 -8.96 7.93 -27.33
N ARG A 739 -9.62 9.08 -27.20
CA ARG A 739 -8.96 10.39 -27.07
C ARG A 739 -9.41 11.03 -25.76
N PRO A 740 -8.49 11.54 -24.93
CA PRO A 740 -8.88 12.34 -23.77
C PRO A 740 -9.63 13.56 -24.29
N GLY A 741 -10.92 13.63 -24.00
CA GLY A 741 -11.74 14.78 -24.38
C GLY A 741 -11.33 15.98 -23.55
N ASN A 742 -10.98 17.09 -24.19
CA ASN A 742 -10.97 18.40 -23.54
C ASN A 742 -12.42 18.74 -23.16
N GLY A 743 -12.87 18.34 -21.97
CA GLY A 743 -14.21 18.62 -21.49
C GLY A 743 -14.46 20.13 -21.42
N LYS A 744 -15.35 20.65 -22.28
CA LYS A 744 -15.80 22.06 -22.25
C LYS A 744 -16.77 22.36 -21.09
N VAL A 745 -17.14 21.35 -20.30
CA VAL A 745 -18.12 21.42 -19.21
C VAL A 745 -17.39 21.29 -17.88
N PHE A 746 -17.69 22.21 -16.95
CA PHE A 746 -17.15 22.16 -15.59
C PHE A 746 -17.65 20.91 -14.86
N LEU A 747 -16.73 20.18 -14.25
CA LEU A 747 -17.02 19.11 -13.30
C LEU A 747 -16.41 19.48 -11.93
N PRO A 748 -17.14 19.21 -10.82
CA PRO A 748 -16.66 19.52 -9.48
C PRO A 748 -15.46 18.66 -9.04
N PHE A 749 -15.18 17.54 -9.73
CA PHE A 749 -14.06 16.61 -9.49
C PHE A 749 -13.81 15.74 -10.74
N GLU A 750 -12.72 14.98 -10.76
CA GLU A 750 -12.48 13.95 -11.79
C GLU A 750 -13.34 12.71 -11.57
N ASP A 751 -14.17 12.36 -12.55
CA ASP A 751 -14.87 11.08 -12.64
C ASP A 751 -15.13 10.75 -14.12
N ASP A 752 -14.43 9.71 -14.61
CA ASP A 752 -14.51 9.28 -16.02
C ASP A 752 -15.92 8.86 -16.41
N ARG A 753 -16.67 8.26 -15.47
CA ARG A 753 -18.04 7.78 -15.72
C ARG A 753 -19.02 8.95 -15.85
N LEU A 754 -18.93 9.98 -15.01
CA LEU A 754 -19.73 11.20 -15.10
C LEU A 754 -19.40 11.97 -16.38
N SER A 755 -18.12 12.05 -16.73
CA SER A 755 -17.66 12.63 -18.00
C SER A 755 -18.24 11.88 -19.20
N LEU A 756 -18.25 10.54 -19.14
CA LEU A 756 -18.84 9.68 -20.16
C LEU A 756 -20.36 9.84 -20.25
N ILE A 757 -21.07 9.88 -19.12
CA ILE A 757 -22.53 10.11 -19.07
C ILE A 757 -22.86 11.46 -19.72
N LEU A 758 -22.15 12.53 -19.37
CA LEU A 758 -22.34 13.85 -19.98
C LEU A 758 -22.00 13.84 -21.47
N SER A 759 -20.89 13.23 -21.86
CA SER A 759 -20.52 13.12 -23.28
C SER A 759 -21.59 12.38 -24.10
N LYS A 760 -22.14 11.29 -23.56
CA LYS A 760 -23.26 10.55 -24.17
C LYS A 760 -24.51 11.42 -24.22
N ALA A 761 -24.84 12.14 -23.15
CA ALA A 761 -26.00 13.04 -23.13
C ALA A 761 -25.90 14.15 -24.18
N PHE A 762 -24.73 14.78 -24.35
CA PHE A 762 -24.52 15.78 -25.40
C PHE A 762 -24.64 15.21 -26.81
N LEU A 763 -24.07 14.02 -27.04
CA LEU A 763 -24.16 13.34 -28.34
C LEU A 763 -25.62 12.99 -28.68
N LEU A 764 -26.34 12.42 -27.72
CA LEU A 764 -27.71 11.92 -27.88
C LEU A 764 -28.76 13.03 -27.91
N ALA A 765 -28.50 14.18 -27.28
CA ALA A 765 -29.36 15.36 -27.40
C ALA A 765 -29.35 15.98 -28.81
N ALA A 766 -28.34 15.64 -29.62
CA ALA A 766 -28.17 16.04 -31.02
C ALA A 766 -28.05 14.79 -31.92
N ASP A 767 -28.90 13.78 -31.69
CA ASP A 767 -28.85 12.48 -32.34
C ASP A 767 -28.96 12.53 -33.89
N THR A 768 -29.59 13.55 -34.45
CA THR A 768 -29.65 13.82 -35.90
C THR A 768 -28.33 14.32 -36.49
N GLU A 769 -27.40 14.82 -35.67
CA GLU A 769 -26.06 15.25 -36.09
C GLU A 769 -25.02 14.13 -35.99
N ILE A 770 -25.41 12.94 -35.52
CA ILE A 770 -24.52 11.78 -35.42
C ILE A 770 -24.19 11.27 -36.82
N THR A 771 -22.90 11.27 -37.19
CA THR A 771 -22.42 10.79 -38.49
C THR A 771 -21.87 9.36 -38.44
N ASP A 772 -21.80 8.74 -37.26
CA ASP A 772 -21.26 7.38 -37.10
C ASP A 772 -22.33 6.35 -37.46
N GLU A 773 -22.17 5.70 -38.61
CA GLU A 773 -23.09 4.68 -39.13
C GLU A 773 -23.31 3.52 -38.15
N SER A 774 -22.32 3.18 -37.30
CA SER A 774 -22.46 2.09 -36.33
C SER A 774 -23.42 2.44 -35.20
N ILE A 775 -23.57 3.73 -34.87
CA ILE A 775 -24.53 4.23 -33.88
C ILE A 775 -25.90 4.41 -34.55
N LEU A 776 -25.95 4.98 -35.76
CA LEU A 776 -27.19 5.19 -36.50
C LEU A 776 -27.95 3.89 -36.77
N VAL A 777 -27.25 2.84 -37.22
CA VAL A 777 -27.87 1.52 -37.47
C VAL A 777 -28.50 0.93 -36.19
N GLN A 778 -27.92 1.18 -35.01
CA GLN A 778 -28.48 0.74 -33.74
C GLN A 778 -29.73 1.54 -33.35
N ILE A 779 -29.73 2.86 -33.59
CA ILE A 779 -30.88 3.75 -33.33
C ILE A 779 -32.05 3.45 -34.28
N GLU A 780 -31.77 3.09 -35.54
CA GLU A 780 -32.78 2.76 -36.56
C GLU A 780 -33.38 1.36 -36.38
N ARG A 781 -32.60 0.38 -35.92
CA ARG A 781 -33.07 -1.02 -35.79
C ARG A 781 -34.04 -1.29 -34.65
N GLY A 782 -34.14 -0.42 -33.64
CA GLY A 782 -35.12 -0.57 -32.56
C GLY A 782 -36.46 0.12 -32.84
N ALA A 783 -36.73 0.59 -34.08
CA ALA A 783 -37.79 1.57 -34.39
C ALA A 783 -39.09 0.90 -34.79
#